data_AF-A0ABD2KCA3-F1
#
_entry.id   AF-A0ABD2KCA3-F1
#
_cell.length_a   1.000
_cell.length_b   1.000
_cell.length_c   1.000
_cell.angle_alpha   90.00
_cell.angle_beta   90.00
_cell.angle_gamma   90.00
#
_symmetry.space_group_name_H-M   'P 1'
#
loop_
_entity.id
_entity.type
_entity.pdbx_description
1 polymer ?
#
loop_
_entity_poly.entity_id
_entity_poly.type
_entity_poly.pdbx_seq_one_letter_code
_entity_poly.pdbx_strand_id
1 'polypeptide(L)'
;MRRDKKDDESAAGNPYDHLDKATVVQETRAFNETPVNARKCRPILCKLLYLLQHGETIGKTEATDTFFAITKLWQAKDMTLRMLVYLAIKELCQMSSDVIIVTSSLTKDMTGREDVYRAPAIRALCRILNDTGMLQAIERYMKQAIVDKTASVSSAALVSSIHLMRKSPEEAVSADNHMVQFHALSLLVQIRANDRLAILKMVQKFSKSGLRSPLALCQLIRVAARLIAAEAEEHALGVDGGSAESRSAFTFIESCLRNKHEMVVYEAASAIVRLPRISSGELASAVSVLQLFLSSPKPTLRFAAVRTLNRISMDYPQAVISCNVDLEQLITDSNRSIATLAITTLLKTGAEASVERLMKQIGTFVSEISDEFKIVVIEAIRSLCHRYPRKHSTLMNFLASMLRDEGGFDYKKAIVDTIITIVEDNPSAKDLGLSHLCEFIEDCEHAALATRVLHLLGREGPTTANPSRYIRFIYNRVILESTQVRAAAVTALAKFGAECAQLRPSILILLKRCLLDTDDEVRDRATFYLVVLRTEKPQLILKYILDTLKVSVVGLERALDQYTNAAHFDSPFDLKQVPLSTEPLTASTNEAKKKAALMDDASAAMKKQQEDKKKGPSRQEQFALQLSSMPEFVACGPLFKSCAAVELTETITEYNVSCVKHIFNDDFVLLQFDCRNTLNDQLLEEVFVEIEPQDEGEDSPWHVQSVRPLAQLPFGQPGTTYVLLKMPEDGRIAGTFGAKLKFKICDVDPTTGEPESNDLYDEVYALEPIEVGLADFLLATAPKGASFTTTWDALKEEGHETEESYALSNVHTLEDAVSKLLKCTALFPCEHSNRVPEGKSSHQLLLCGAFRGGIDVLCRVRLVMDPSDQSVSMNMVVRSIDETVSQMIANIVS
;
A
#
# COMPACT_ATOMS: atom_id res chain seq x y z
N MET A 1 -19.11 52.20 -48.14
CA MET A 1 -18.13 51.20 -48.60
C MET A 1 -17.01 51.13 -47.58
N ARG A 2 -16.76 49.90 -47.13
CA ARG A 2 -15.64 49.31 -46.36
C ARG A 2 -14.64 50.20 -45.59
N ARG A 3 -14.67 49.96 -44.27
CA ARG A 3 -13.51 49.92 -43.34
C ARG A 3 -12.33 49.16 -43.94
N ASP A 4 -11.12 49.64 -43.69
CA ASP A 4 -9.98 48.77 -43.41
C ASP A 4 -9.50 48.99 -41.97
N LYS A 5 -9.21 47.86 -41.34
CA LYS A 5 -9.11 47.61 -39.89
C LYS A 5 -7.70 47.91 -39.38
N LYS A 6 -7.68 48.33 -38.11
CA LYS A 6 -6.61 48.11 -37.12
C LYS A 6 -6.01 46.71 -37.22
N ASP A 7 -4.70 46.63 -37.38
CA ASP A 7 -3.86 45.53 -36.88
C ASP A 7 -3.13 46.05 -35.64
N ASP A 8 -3.72 45.81 -34.47
CA ASP A 8 -3.29 46.30 -33.16
C ASP A 8 -3.27 45.12 -32.15
N GLU A 9 -3.02 43.88 -32.61
CA GLU A 9 -3.10 42.65 -31.79
C GLU A 9 -1.87 41.71 -31.87
N SER A 10 -0.71 42.15 -32.39
CA SER A 10 0.51 41.30 -32.44
C SER A 10 1.61 41.66 -31.43
N ALA A 11 1.38 42.60 -30.50
CA ALA A 11 2.42 43.11 -29.60
C ALA A 11 2.39 42.52 -28.17
N ALA A 12 1.91 41.28 -27.97
CA ALA A 12 1.88 40.63 -26.65
C ALA A 12 2.43 39.18 -26.65
N GLY A 13 3.29 38.83 -27.60
CA GLY A 13 4.09 37.59 -27.54
C GLY A 13 5.28 37.74 -26.57
N ASN A 14 5.71 36.65 -25.94
CA ASN A 14 6.91 36.69 -25.10
C ASN A 14 8.12 37.00 -25.99
N PRO A 15 8.92 38.06 -25.68
CA PRO A 15 10.03 38.51 -26.52
C PRO A 15 11.16 37.49 -26.69
N TYR A 16 11.09 36.34 -26.00
CA TYR A 16 12.08 35.27 -26.02
C TYR A 16 11.56 33.95 -26.64
N ASP A 17 10.34 33.90 -27.19
CA ASP A 17 9.71 32.65 -27.68
C ASP A 17 10.38 31.98 -28.91
N HIS A 18 11.33 32.65 -29.56
CA HIS A 18 12.01 32.15 -30.77
C HIS A 18 13.54 32.33 -30.72
N LEU A 19 14.13 32.17 -29.54
CA LEU A 19 15.59 32.22 -29.41
C LEU A 19 16.25 30.97 -29.97
N ASP A 20 17.30 31.16 -30.78
CA ASP A 20 18.16 30.09 -31.25
C ASP A 20 19.39 29.94 -30.31
N LYS A 21 19.61 28.72 -29.82
CA LYS A 21 20.73 28.36 -28.93
C LYS A 21 22.07 28.83 -29.47
N ALA A 22 22.37 28.51 -30.73
CA ALA A 22 23.67 28.80 -31.32
C ALA A 22 23.93 30.31 -31.38
N THR A 23 22.90 31.07 -31.77
CA THR A 23 22.94 32.54 -31.79
C THR A 23 23.16 33.13 -30.40
N VAL A 24 22.42 32.67 -29.38
CA VAL A 24 22.56 33.20 -28.01
C VAL A 24 23.92 32.86 -27.41
N VAL A 25 24.41 31.63 -27.59
CA VAL A 25 25.77 31.23 -27.15
C VAL A 25 26.83 32.07 -27.87
N GLN A 26 26.67 32.36 -29.16
CA GLN A 26 27.59 33.23 -29.90
C GLN A 26 27.55 34.68 -29.38
N GLU A 27 26.37 35.21 -29.04
CA GLU A 27 26.22 36.55 -28.45
C GLU A 27 26.97 36.68 -27.11
N THR A 28 27.15 35.59 -26.35
CA THR A 28 27.91 35.61 -25.07
C THR A 28 29.38 36.02 -25.23
N ARG A 29 29.94 35.97 -26.45
CA ARG A 29 31.28 36.51 -26.74
C ARG A 29 31.41 37.98 -26.37
N ALA A 30 30.30 38.75 -26.39
CA ALA A 30 30.27 40.14 -25.95
C ALA A 30 30.70 40.31 -24.48
N PHE A 31 30.62 39.27 -23.65
CA PHE A 31 31.07 39.32 -22.25
C PHE A 31 32.59 39.42 -22.11
N ASN A 32 33.34 39.11 -23.17
CA ASN A 32 34.79 39.25 -23.22
C ASN A 32 35.28 40.65 -23.67
N GLU A 33 34.37 41.55 -24.08
CA GLU A 33 34.72 42.91 -24.47
C GLU A 33 35.31 43.70 -23.28
N THR A 34 36.41 44.41 -23.52
CA THR A 34 37.05 45.27 -22.51
C THR A 34 37.08 46.71 -23.04
N PRO A 35 36.34 47.67 -22.46
CA PRO A 35 35.54 47.59 -21.23
C PRO A 35 34.17 46.91 -21.44
N VAL A 36 33.68 46.22 -20.40
CA VAL A 36 32.39 45.51 -20.40
C VAL A 36 31.21 46.50 -20.53
N ASN A 37 30.35 46.30 -21.53
CA ASN A 37 29.14 47.10 -21.72
C ASN A 37 27.91 46.46 -21.05
N ALA A 38 27.54 46.96 -19.87
CA ALA A 38 26.43 46.39 -19.09
C ALA A 38 25.07 46.45 -19.80
N ARG A 39 24.79 47.48 -20.61
CA ARG A 39 23.51 47.61 -21.34
C ARG A 39 23.34 46.53 -22.40
N LYS A 40 24.45 46.12 -23.04
CA LYS A 40 24.48 45.04 -24.03
C LYS A 40 24.48 43.66 -23.37
N CYS A 41 25.20 43.48 -22.26
CA CYS A 41 25.34 42.18 -21.62
C CYS A 41 24.06 41.70 -20.90
N ARG A 42 23.28 42.60 -20.31
CA ARG A 42 22.02 42.26 -19.60
C ARG A 42 21.03 41.45 -20.45
N PRO A 43 20.58 41.93 -21.64
CA PRO A 43 19.62 41.18 -22.46
C PRO A 43 20.19 39.85 -22.95
N ILE A 44 21.49 39.77 -23.28
CA ILE A 44 22.14 38.52 -23.69
C ILE A 44 22.10 37.50 -22.55
N LEU A 45 22.40 37.93 -21.32
CA LEU A 45 22.36 37.06 -20.15
C LEU A 45 20.93 36.61 -19.81
N CYS A 46 19.92 37.48 -20.02
CA CYS A 46 18.51 37.10 -19.90
C CYS A 46 18.09 36.04 -20.94
N LYS A 47 18.50 36.20 -22.21
CA LYS A 47 18.26 35.20 -23.27
C LYS A 47 18.86 33.84 -22.88
N LEU A 48 20.10 33.83 -22.39
CA LEU A 48 20.78 32.61 -21.95
C LEU A 48 20.04 31.92 -20.80
N LEU A 49 19.62 32.68 -19.79
CA LEU A 49 18.85 32.16 -18.65
C LEU A 49 17.49 31.61 -19.08
N TYR A 50 16.83 32.25 -20.05
CA TYR A 50 15.56 31.79 -20.60
C TYR A 50 15.69 30.43 -21.29
N LEU A 51 16.74 30.24 -22.10
CA LEU A 51 17.03 28.96 -22.76
C LEU A 51 17.30 27.84 -21.74
N LEU A 52 18.11 28.13 -20.72
CA LEU A 52 18.40 27.19 -19.63
C LEU A 52 17.12 26.76 -18.88
N GLN A 53 16.20 27.70 -18.62
CA GLN A 53 14.95 27.40 -17.92
C GLN A 53 13.96 26.57 -18.76
N HIS A 54 14.01 26.65 -20.09
CA HIS A 54 13.21 25.83 -21.01
C HIS A 54 13.79 24.42 -21.23
N GLY A 55 14.92 24.10 -20.57
CA GLY A 55 15.52 22.76 -20.62
C GLY A 55 16.43 22.52 -21.81
N GLU A 56 16.88 23.57 -22.51
CA GLU A 56 17.93 23.40 -23.53
C GLU A 56 19.25 22.98 -22.89
N THR A 57 19.85 21.92 -23.43
CA THR A 57 21.11 21.38 -22.92
C THR A 57 22.30 22.05 -23.60
N ILE A 58 23.12 22.74 -22.81
CA ILE A 58 24.41 23.29 -23.25
C ILE A 58 25.49 22.22 -23.03
N GLY A 59 26.36 21.99 -24.02
CA GLY A 59 27.44 21.01 -23.87
C GLY A 59 28.42 21.42 -22.78
N LYS A 60 29.08 20.47 -22.11
CA LYS A 60 29.96 20.75 -20.95
C LYS A 60 31.08 21.75 -21.27
N THR A 61 31.67 21.68 -22.46
CA THR A 61 32.69 22.62 -22.93
C THR A 61 32.11 24.01 -23.17
N GLU A 62 31.01 24.10 -23.92
CA GLU A 62 30.30 25.37 -24.18
C GLU A 62 29.84 26.04 -22.89
N ALA A 63 29.32 25.26 -21.94
CA ALA A 63 28.88 25.74 -20.64
C ALA A 63 30.05 26.31 -19.83
N THR A 64 31.19 25.63 -19.85
CA THR A 64 32.42 26.06 -19.18
C THR A 64 32.96 27.36 -19.78
N ASP A 65 33.04 27.46 -21.11
CA ASP A 65 33.48 28.68 -21.80
C ASP A 65 32.55 29.86 -21.52
N THR A 66 31.24 29.61 -21.56
CA THR A 66 30.21 30.60 -21.24
C THR A 66 30.31 31.03 -19.78
N PHE A 67 30.54 30.09 -18.86
CA PHE A 67 30.75 30.35 -17.44
C PHE A 67 31.95 31.28 -17.23
N PHE A 68 33.09 30.98 -17.85
CA PHE A 68 34.28 31.84 -17.79
C PHE A 68 34.03 33.23 -18.38
N ALA A 69 33.31 33.33 -19.49
CA ALA A 69 32.93 34.62 -20.07
C ALA A 69 32.06 35.45 -19.10
N ILE A 70 31.09 34.81 -18.43
CA ILE A 70 30.25 35.45 -17.40
C ILE A 70 31.08 35.94 -16.22
N THR A 71 32.16 35.25 -15.83
CA THR A 71 33.01 35.70 -14.71
C THR A 71 33.62 37.09 -14.92
N LYS A 72 33.84 37.51 -16.18
CA LYS A 72 34.38 38.84 -16.50
C LYS A 72 33.37 39.96 -16.25
N LEU A 73 32.07 39.65 -16.23
CA LEU A 73 31.01 40.62 -15.98
C LEU A 73 31.05 41.21 -14.55
N TRP A 74 31.77 40.58 -13.61
CA TRP A 74 32.06 41.15 -12.29
C TRP A 74 32.85 42.47 -12.35
N GLN A 75 33.53 42.78 -13.45
CA GLN A 75 34.26 44.04 -13.61
C GLN A 75 33.32 45.23 -13.78
N ALA A 76 32.09 45.02 -14.24
CA ALA A 76 31.10 46.07 -14.37
C ALA A 76 30.52 46.48 -13.00
N LYS A 77 30.49 47.79 -12.74
CA LYS A 77 29.82 48.39 -11.58
C LYS A 77 28.32 48.59 -11.84
N ASP A 78 27.63 47.49 -12.16
CA ASP A 78 26.22 47.50 -12.51
C ASP A 78 25.44 46.49 -11.66
N MET A 79 24.54 47.00 -10.82
CA MET A 79 23.81 46.19 -9.83
C MET A 79 22.93 45.12 -10.48
N THR A 80 22.17 45.48 -11.52
CA THR A 80 21.27 44.56 -12.22
C THR A 80 22.05 43.46 -12.94
N LEU A 81 23.14 43.82 -13.62
CA LEU A 81 24.01 42.84 -14.25
C LEU A 81 24.63 41.90 -13.21
N ARG A 82 25.09 42.42 -12.06
CA ARG A 82 25.63 41.60 -10.98
C ARG A 82 24.61 40.58 -10.45
N MET A 83 23.34 40.96 -10.32
CA MET A 83 22.27 40.03 -9.92
C MET A 83 22.04 38.92 -10.96
N LEU A 84 22.03 39.26 -12.25
CA LEU A 84 21.91 38.27 -13.32
C LEU A 84 23.12 37.34 -13.37
N VAL A 85 24.32 37.84 -13.08
CA VAL A 85 25.54 37.03 -12.97
C VAL A 85 25.38 35.97 -11.89
N TYR A 86 24.88 36.32 -10.69
CA TYR A 86 24.64 35.34 -9.63
C TYR A 86 23.63 34.26 -10.03
N LEU A 87 22.61 34.59 -10.83
CA LEU A 87 21.66 33.61 -11.34
C LEU A 87 22.33 32.69 -12.37
N ALA A 88 23.04 33.26 -13.34
CA ALA A 88 23.64 32.52 -14.43
C ALA A 88 24.73 31.55 -13.95
N ILE A 89 25.59 31.97 -13.02
CA ILE A 89 26.61 31.07 -12.45
C ILE A 89 25.98 29.93 -11.63
N LYS A 90 24.84 30.15 -10.97
CA LYS A 90 24.15 29.13 -10.18
C LYS A 90 23.54 28.04 -11.06
N GLU A 91 23.00 28.41 -12.21
CA GLU A 91 22.47 27.43 -13.17
C GLU A 91 23.61 26.69 -13.91
N LEU A 92 24.62 27.43 -14.39
CA LEU A 92 25.72 26.84 -15.16
C LEU A 92 26.71 26.01 -14.33
N CYS A 93 26.78 26.20 -13.00
CA CYS A 93 27.76 25.51 -12.16
C CYS A 93 27.65 23.97 -12.21
N GLN A 94 26.47 23.42 -12.43
CA GLN A 94 26.28 21.96 -12.49
C GLN A 94 26.75 21.37 -13.83
N MET A 95 26.88 22.21 -14.85
CA MET A 95 27.18 21.82 -16.24
C MET A 95 28.60 22.22 -16.66
N SER A 96 29.34 22.94 -15.82
CA SER A 96 30.65 23.52 -16.12
C SER A 96 31.77 22.87 -15.29
N SER A 97 33.00 22.85 -15.78
CA SER A 97 34.19 22.51 -14.99
C SER A 97 34.83 23.76 -14.36
N ASP A 98 35.70 23.56 -13.37
CA ASP A 98 36.56 24.62 -12.78
C ASP A 98 35.81 25.84 -12.20
N VAL A 99 34.57 25.60 -11.77
CA VAL A 99 33.63 26.60 -11.23
C VAL A 99 34.18 27.32 -9.99
N ILE A 100 35.18 26.75 -9.31
CA ILE A 100 35.80 27.29 -8.09
C ILE A 100 36.43 28.67 -8.33
N ILE A 101 36.75 29.05 -9.58
CA ILE A 101 37.35 30.36 -9.92
C ILE A 101 36.56 31.57 -9.38
N VAL A 102 35.23 31.47 -9.23
CA VAL A 102 34.40 32.60 -8.74
C VAL A 102 34.41 32.75 -7.21
N THR A 103 35.03 31.83 -6.47
CA THR A 103 35.02 31.80 -5.00
C THR A 103 35.55 33.09 -4.38
N SER A 104 36.66 33.64 -4.91
CA SER A 104 37.23 34.90 -4.42
C SER A 104 36.29 36.09 -4.67
N SER A 105 35.65 36.16 -5.83
CA SER A 105 34.71 37.24 -6.18
C SER A 105 33.47 37.18 -5.29
N LEU A 106 32.92 35.99 -5.08
CA LEU A 106 31.78 35.77 -4.19
C LEU A 106 32.11 36.03 -2.73
N THR A 107 33.30 35.67 -2.26
CA THR A 107 33.76 35.95 -0.89
C THR A 107 33.91 37.45 -0.64
N LYS A 108 34.41 38.18 -1.64
CA LYS A 108 34.49 39.65 -1.60
C LYS A 108 33.11 40.29 -1.55
N ASP A 109 32.17 39.82 -2.37
CA ASP A 109 30.80 40.35 -2.40
C ASP A 109 30.01 39.96 -1.13
N MET A 110 30.30 38.80 -0.51
CA MET A 110 29.75 38.37 0.79
C MET A 110 30.19 39.25 1.97
N THR A 111 31.44 39.69 1.97
CA THR A 111 32.05 40.52 3.04
C THR A 111 32.04 42.01 2.74
N GLY A 112 31.53 42.39 1.57
CA GLY A 112 31.45 43.77 1.11
C GLY A 112 30.51 44.63 1.95
N ARG A 113 30.63 45.95 1.81
CA ARG A 113 29.76 46.94 2.49
C ARG A 113 28.37 47.04 1.88
N GLU A 114 28.19 46.53 0.67
CA GLU A 114 26.92 46.62 -0.07
C GLU A 114 26.03 45.43 0.24
N ASP A 115 25.06 45.61 1.15
CA ASP A 115 24.15 44.56 1.61
C ASP A 115 23.37 43.87 0.47
N VAL A 116 23.15 44.58 -0.64
CA VAL A 116 22.46 44.06 -1.83
C VAL A 116 23.20 42.85 -2.44
N TYR A 117 24.53 42.81 -2.34
CA TYR A 117 25.33 41.71 -2.90
C TYR A 117 25.57 40.58 -1.91
N ARG A 118 25.56 40.86 -0.61
CA ARG A 118 25.94 39.89 0.43
C ARG A 118 25.05 38.66 0.42
N ALA A 119 23.73 38.82 0.47
CA ALA A 119 22.80 37.70 0.52
C ALA A 119 22.79 36.84 -0.78
N PRO A 120 22.73 37.42 -1.99
CA PRO A 120 22.89 36.65 -3.23
C PRO A 120 24.25 35.95 -3.35
N ALA A 121 25.34 36.60 -2.94
CA ALA A 121 26.68 36.02 -2.99
C ALA A 121 26.79 34.80 -2.07
N ILE A 122 26.24 34.85 -0.85
CA ILE A 122 26.20 33.70 0.07
C ILE A 122 25.47 32.50 -0.58
N ARG A 123 24.30 32.73 -1.18
CA ARG A 123 23.52 31.66 -1.83
C ARG A 123 24.22 31.07 -3.05
N ALA A 124 24.87 31.91 -3.85
CA ALA A 124 25.62 31.46 -5.02
C ALA A 124 26.87 30.67 -4.61
N LEU A 125 27.60 31.15 -3.61
CA LEU A 125 28.79 30.50 -3.07
C LEU A 125 28.48 29.10 -2.53
N CYS A 126 27.43 28.98 -1.72
CA CYS A 126 27.05 27.68 -1.13
C CYS A 126 26.47 26.69 -2.16
N ARG A 127 26.03 27.15 -3.34
CA ARG A 127 25.60 26.27 -4.44
C ARG A 127 26.78 25.75 -5.27
N ILE A 128 27.86 26.52 -5.33
CA ILE A 128 29.07 26.20 -6.10
C ILE A 128 30.04 25.33 -5.29
N LEU A 129 30.13 25.56 -3.98
CA LEU A 129 30.98 24.80 -3.08
C LEU A 129 30.33 23.47 -2.69
N ASN A 130 30.49 22.45 -3.54
CA ASN A 130 30.06 21.07 -3.24
C ASN A 130 31.13 20.22 -2.52
N ASP A 131 32.37 20.71 -2.40
CA ASP A 131 33.47 20.00 -1.76
C ASP A 131 33.66 20.40 -0.29
N THR A 132 33.79 19.40 0.58
CA THR A 132 33.88 19.53 2.04
C THR A 132 35.12 20.28 2.53
N GLY A 133 36.22 20.27 1.77
CA GLY A 133 37.46 20.97 2.11
C GLY A 133 37.36 22.50 1.96
N MET A 134 36.76 22.98 0.87
CA MET A 134 36.64 24.42 0.58
C MET A 134 35.63 25.13 1.48
N LEU A 135 34.68 24.39 2.05
CA LEU A 135 33.72 24.92 3.03
C LEU A 135 34.38 25.39 4.33
N GLN A 136 35.54 24.84 4.72
CA GLN A 136 36.27 25.31 5.90
C GLN A 136 36.80 26.73 5.71
N ALA A 137 37.20 27.10 4.49
CA ALA A 137 37.74 28.42 4.18
C ALA A 137 36.71 29.55 4.35
N ILE A 138 35.41 29.24 4.20
CA ILE A 138 34.32 30.21 4.30
C ILE A 138 33.58 30.16 5.65
N GLU A 139 33.92 29.22 6.54
CA GLU A 139 33.22 28.99 7.81
C GLU A 139 33.13 30.25 8.68
N ARG A 140 34.24 31.00 8.79
CA ARG A 140 34.30 32.22 9.60
C ARG A 140 33.31 33.27 9.09
N TYR A 141 33.21 33.44 7.78
CA TYR A 141 32.32 34.43 7.16
C TYR A 141 30.86 34.01 7.28
N MET A 142 30.55 32.73 7.16
CA MET A 142 29.20 32.20 7.38
C MET A 142 28.72 32.43 8.81
N LYS A 143 29.58 32.22 9.82
CA LYS A 143 29.25 32.51 11.23
C LYS A 143 28.88 33.98 11.44
N GLN A 144 29.66 34.89 10.87
CA GLN A 144 29.37 36.33 10.93
C GLN A 144 28.05 36.67 10.23
N ALA A 145 27.77 36.03 9.09
CA ALA A 145 26.55 36.26 8.35
C ALA A 145 25.29 35.76 9.07
N ILE A 146 25.37 34.66 9.83
CA ILE A 146 24.23 34.11 10.60
C ILE A 146 23.71 35.09 11.66
N VAL A 147 24.61 35.79 12.35
CA VAL A 147 24.25 36.77 13.41
C VAL A 147 24.23 38.22 12.90
N ASP A 148 24.18 38.41 11.57
CA ASP A 148 24.19 39.73 10.97
C ASP A 148 22.91 40.52 11.28
N LYS A 149 23.03 41.84 11.44
CA LYS A 149 21.90 42.74 11.72
C LYS A 149 20.91 42.80 10.54
N THR A 150 21.39 42.60 9.32
CA THR A 150 20.58 42.60 8.12
C THR A 150 19.91 41.24 7.94
N ALA A 151 18.60 41.20 8.15
CA ALA A 151 17.82 39.95 8.14
C ALA A 151 17.92 39.15 6.83
N SER A 152 18.10 39.79 5.68
CA SER A 152 18.27 39.10 4.39
C SER A 152 19.58 38.31 4.31
N VAL A 153 20.65 38.83 4.93
CA VAL A 153 21.97 38.20 5.01
C VAL A 153 21.93 37.02 5.97
N SER A 154 21.40 37.23 7.18
CA SER A 154 21.20 36.16 8.17
C SER A 154 20.32 35.04 7.64
N SER A 155 19.18 35.37 7.04
CA SER A 155 18.28 34.40 6.41
C SER A 155 18.96 33.63 5.27
N ALA A 156 19.72 34.31 4.40
CA ALA A 156 20.48 33.64 3.33
C ALA A 156 21.56 32.71 3.88
N ALA A 157 22.28 33.11 4.94
CA ALA A 157 23.29 32.29 5.59
C ALA A 157 22.68 31.06 6.26
N LEU A 158 21.56 31.20 6.96
CA LEU A 158 20.84 30.09 7.60
C LEU A 158 20.33 29.07 6.58
N VAL A 159 19.64 29.52 5.53
CA VAL A 159 19.16 28.63 4.45
C VAL A 159 20.32 27.95 3.73
N SER A 160 21.40 28.69 3.47
CA SER A 160 22.58 28.08 2.84
C SER A 160 23.27 27.07 3.76
N SER A 161 23.24 27.28 5.07
CA SER A 161 23.77 26.34 6.06
C SER A 161 22.91 25.07 6.21
N ILE A 162 21.58 25.18 6.00
CA ILE A 162 20.66 24.04 5.86
C ILE A 162 21.09 23.16 4.69
N HIS A 163 21.35 23.75 3.52
CA HIS A 163 21.79 23.00 2.34
C HIS A 163 23.16 22.33 2.50
N LEU A 164 24.04 22.89 3.34
CA LEU A 164 25.40 22.40 3.55
C LEU A 164 25.54 21.46 4.77
N MET A 165 24.46 21.22 5.51
CA MET A 165 24.41 20.38 6.74
C MET A 165 25.53 20.68 7.76
N ARG A 166 25.72 21.95 8.18
CA ARG A 166 26.76 22.30 9.17
C ARG A 166 26.31 23.31 10.26
N LYS A 167 26.48 22.86 11.52
CA LYS A 167 26.65 23.58 12.82
C LYS A 167 25.54 24.51 13.36
N SER A 168 25.42 24.53 14.70
CA SER A 168 24.29 25.05 15.50
C SER A 168 24.12 26.58 15.50
N PRO A 169 22.94 27.14 15.15
CA PRO A 169 22.66 28.58 15.10
C PRO A 169 21.88 29.13 16.33
N GLU A 170 22.17 28.70 17.57
CA GLU A 170 21.30 28.98 18.73
C GLU A 170 20.95 30.47 18.95
N GLU A 171 21.87 31.40 18.68
CA GLU A 171 21.65 32.84 18.87
C GLU A 171 20.64 33.44 17.86
N ALA A 172 20.52 32.86 16.66
CA ALA A 172 19.64 33.38 15.61
C ALA A 172 18.16 33.02 15.82
N VAL A 173 17.85 32.06 16.72
CA VAL A 173 16.45 31.68 17.04
C VAL A 173 15.75 32.77 17.86
N SER A 174 16.51 33.63 18.55
CA SER A 174 15.99 34.78 19.30
C SER A 174 15.85 36.05 18.46
N ALA A 175 16.10 36.00 17.15
CA ALA A 175 15.99 37.16 16.27
C ALA A 175 14.56 37.71 16.19
N ASP A 176 14.43 39.04 16.09
CA ASP A 176 13.13 39.71 15.97
C ASP A 176 12.41 39.42 14.64
N ASN A 177 13.16 39.04 13.60
CA ASN A 177 12.60 38.77 12.28
C ASN A 177 12.02 37.35 12.22
N HIS A 178 10.74 37.25 11.84
CA HIS A 178 10.01 35.97 11.78
C HIS A 178 10.66 34.91 10.88
N MET A 179 11.24 35.31 9.74
CA MET A 179 11.88 34.39 8.81
C MET A 179 13.25 33.90 9.31
N VAL A 180 14.03 34.80 9.93
CA VAL A 180 15.32 34.44 10.54
C VAL A 180 15.08 33.44 11.67
N GLN A 181 14.11 33.72 12.54
CA GLN A 181 13.73 32.80 13.63
C GLN A 181 13.28 31.43 13.10
N PHE A 182 12.49 31.39 12.01
CA PHE A 182 12.06 30.13 11.39
C PHE A 182 13.23 29.35 10.77
N HIS A 183 14.10 30.00 10.00
CA HIS A 183 15.27 29.34 9.40
C HIS A 183 16.27 28.87 10.45
N ALA A 184 16.49 29.65 11.51
CA ALA A 184 17.37 29.29 12.61
C ALA A 184 16.85 28.08 13.37
N LEU A 185 15.55 28.04 13.68
CA LEU A 185 14.93 26.88 14.33
C LEU A 185 14.99 25.65 13.41
N SER A 186 14.70 25.81 12.12
CA SER A 186 14.72 24.69 11.15
C SER A 186 16.12 24.08 11.01
N LEU A 187 17.16 24.91 10.96
CA LEU A 187 18.55 24.46 10.95
C LEU A 187 18.92 23.76 12.25
N LEU A 188 18.52 24.32 13.40
CA LEU A 188 18.77 23.71 14.71
C LEU A 188 18.13 22.32 14.85
N VAL A 189 16.90 22.16 14.35
CA VAL A 189 16.19 20.88 14.29
C VAL A 189 16.95 19.86 13.44
N GLN A 190 17.44 20.25 12.26
CA GLN A 190 18.19 19.35 11.38
C GLN A 190 19.54 18.92 11.98
N ILE A 191 20.26 19.83 12.62
CA ILE A 191 21.55 19.52 13.25
C ILE A 191 21.37 18.54 14.40
N ARG A 192 20.26 18.65 15.12
CA ARG A 192 19.92 17.78 16.24
C ARG A 192 19.07 16.59 15.85
N ALA A 193 18.82 16.36 14.56
CA ALA A 193 17.89 15.31 14.11
C ALA A 193 18.24 13.92 14.68
N ASN A 194 19.54 13.65 14.88
CA ASN A 194 20.05 12.39 15.42
C ASN A 194 20.18 12.38 16.96
N ASP A 195 19.99 13.52 17.63
CA ASP A 195 20.09 13.67 19.10
C ASP A 195 18.72 14.04 19.67
N ARG A 196 17.94 13.02 20.01
CA ARG A 196 16.59 13.15 20.55
C ARG A 196 16.54 14.01 21.82
N LEU A 197 17.51 13.84 22.72
CA LEU A 197 17.53 14.53 24.01
C LEU A 197 17.80 16.03 23.81
N ALA A 198 18.63 16.40 22.83
CA ALA A 198 18.83 17.79 22.44
C ALA A 198 17.61 18.42 21.76
N ILE A 199 16.82 17.63 21.00
CA ILE A 199 15.53 18.08 20.46
C ILE A 199 14.52 18.29 21.59
N LEU A 200 14.44 17.36 22.54
CA LEU A 200 13.51 17.46 23.67
C LEU A 200 13.77 18.72 24.52
N LYS A 201 15.03 18.95 24.90
CA LYS A 201 15.45 20.17 25.63
C LYS A 201 15.14 21.44 24.84
N MET A 202 15.27 21.39 23.51
CA MET A 202 14.92 22.50 22.64
C MET A 202 13.42 22.78 22.65
N VAL A 203 12.57 21.75 22.53
CA VAL A 203 11.11 21.90 22.62
C VAL A 203 10.71 22.48 23.97
N GLN A 204 11.26 21.97 25.08
CA GLN A 204 10.99 22.50 26.41
C GLN A 204 11.40 23.97 26.58
N LYS A 205 12.58 24.34 26.05
CA LYS A 205 13.09 25.73 26.09
C LYS A 205 12.17 26.68 25.35
N PHE A 206 11.87 26.37 24.08
CA PHE A 206 11.11 27.28 23.21
C PHE A 206 9.60 27.25 23.44
N SER A 207 9.08 26.19 24.05
CA SER A 207 7.71 26.12 24.55
C SER A 207 7.45 27.17 25.63
N LYS A 208 8.40 27.36 26.56
CA LYS A 208 8.28 28.34 27.66
C LYS A 208 8.60 29.78 27.25
N SER A 209 9.60 29.97 26.37
CA SER A 209 10.06 31.31 26.00
C SER A 209 9.15 32.02 25.00
N GLY A 210 8.26 31.29 24.32
CA GLY A 210 7.32 31.82 23.33
C GLY A 210 8.00 32.30 22.05
N LEU A 211 7.83 31.57 20.95
CA LEU A 211 8.29 32.01 19.63
C LEU A 211 7.30 33.04 19.04
N ARG A 212 7.82 34.07 18.36
CA ARG A 212 7.00 35.13 17.74
C ARG A 212 6.54 34.76 16.33
N SER A 213 7.37 34.03 15.60
CA SER A 213 7.11 33.60 14.23
C SER A 213 6.07 32.48 14.19
N PRO A 214 4.94 32.67 13.49
CA PRO A 214 3.96 31.60 13.30
C PRO A 214 4.54 30.37 12.59
N LEU A 215 5.45 30.58 11.63
CA LEU A 215 6.14 29.50 10.92
C LEU A 215 7.07 28.70 11.84
N ALA A 216 7.77 29.39 12.74
CA ALA A 216 8.62 28.72 13.73
C ALA A 216 7.78 27.93 14.75
N LEU A 217 6.62 28.47 15.17
CA LEU A 217 5.67 27.74 16.01
C LEU A 217 5.14 26.48 15.32
N CYS A 218 4.74 26.56 14.05
CA CYS A 218 4.32 25.39 13.27
C CYS A 218 5.45 24.34 13.19
N GLN A 219 6.69 24.77 12.96
CA GLN A 219 7.84 23.85 12.95
C GLN A 219 8.06 23.20 14.31
N LEU A 220 7.94 23.95 15.40
CA LEU A 220 8.07 23.42 16.75
C LEU A 220 6.96 22.42 17.10
N ILE A 221 5.72 22.68 16.68
CA ILE A 221 4.59 21.75 16.82
C ILE A 221 4.88 20.43 16.10
N ARG A 222 5.37 20.48 14.84
CA ARG A 222 5.73 19.27 14.08
C ARG A 222 6.80 18.44 14.77
N VAL A 223 7.81 19.11 15.34
CA VAL A 223 8.88 18.45 16.08
C VAL A 223 8.36 17.83 17.37
N ALA A 224 7.54 18.56 18.14
CA ALA A 224 6.90 18.05 19.34
C ALA A 224 6.01 16.83 19.06
N ALA A 225 5.22 16.87 17.98
CA ALA A 225 4.37 15.75 17.59
C ALA A 225 5.17 14.51 17.16
N ARG A 226 6.31 14.70 16.47
CA ARG A 226 7.22 13.58 16.12
C ARG A 226 7.85 12.94 17.34
N LEU A 227 8.23 13.73 18.36
CA LEU A 227 8.75 13.18 19.62
C LEU A 227 7.71 12.31 20.32
N ILE A 228 6.46 12.78 20.42
CA ILE A 228 5.36 12.02 21.03
C ILE A 228 5.09 10.73 20.23
N ALA A 229 5.10 10.79 18.91
CA ALA A 229 4.89 9.60 18.07
C ALA A 229 6.02 8.56 18.22
N ALA A 230 7.28 9.00 18.24
CA ALA A 230 8.43 8.12 18.47
C ALA A 230 8.39 7.45 19.85
N GLU A 231 8.01 8.20 20.90
CA GLU A 231 7.80 7.64 22.24
C GLU A 231 6.68 6.61 22.28
N ALA A 232 5.57 6.84 21.55
CA ALA A 232 4.46 5.91 21.51
C ALA A 232 4.81 4.59 20.79
N GLU A 233 5.69 4.62 19.79
CA GLU A 233 6.23 3.43 19.12
C GLU A 233 7.16 2.64 20.06
N GLU A 234 8.03 3.32 20.81
CA GLU A 234 8.92 2.67 21.79
C GLU A 234 8.17 2.07 22.99
N HIS A 235 7.12 2.75 23.48
CA HIS A 235 6.25 2.18 24.52
C HIS A 235 5.48 0.95 24.03
N ALA A 236 5.17 0.85 22.73
CA ALA A 236 4.57 -0.34 22.15
C ALA A 236 5.57 -1.52 22.06
N LEU A 237 6.87 -1.23 22.13
CA LEU A 237 7.98 -2.19 22.18
C LEU A 237 8.42 -2.51 23.62
N GLY A 238 7.65 -2.12 24.64
CA GLY A 238 7.91 -2.48 26.05
C GLY A 238 9.01 -1.65 26.74
N VAL A 239 9.50 -0.57 26.12
CA VAL A 239 10.50 0.31 26.74
C VAL A 239 9.80 1.30 27.68
N ASP A 240 9.94 1.10 28.98
CA ASP A 240 9.29 1.92 30.01
C ASP A 240 10.13 3.18 30.32
N GLY A 241 9.98 4.21 29.49
CA GLY A 241 10.69 5.48 29.67
C GLY A 241 10.11 6.63 28.87
N GLY A 242 9.34 7.52 29.51
CA GLY A 242 9.04 8.85 28.91
C GLY A 242 7.73 9.57 29.27
N SER A 243 6.87 9.06 30.16
CA SER A 243 5.51 9.62 30.31
C SER A 243 5.38 11.11 30.70
N ALA A 244 6.39 11.69 31.36
CA ALA A 244 6.37 13.09 31.79
C ALA A 244 6.73 14.08 30.66
N GLU A 245 7.57 13.66 29.72
CA GLU A 245 8.18 14.50 28.69
C GLU A 245 7.25 14.66 27.50
N SER A 246 6.67 13.55 27.02
CA SER A 246 5.52 13.55 26.11
C SER A 246 4.37 14.42 26.61
N ARG A 247 4.07 14.38 27.92
CA ARG A 247 2.99 15.17 28.50
C ARG A 247 3.28 16.68 28.43
N SER A 248 4.52 17.10 28.68
CA SER A 248 4.92 18.51 28.51
C SER A 248 4.86 18.96 27.04
N ALA A 249 5.29 18.11 26.10
CA ALA A 249 5.21 18.40 24.67
C ALA A 249 3.74 18.48 24.20
N PHE A 250 2.88 17.60 24.71
CA PHE A 250 1.45 17.62 24.43
C PHE A 250 0.78 18.90 24.96
N THR A 251 1.03 19.27 26.22
CA THR A 251 0.49 20.52 26.81
C THR A 251 0.88 21.76 26.00
N PHE A 252 2.10 21.76 25.41
CA PHE A 252 2.49 22.82 24.49
C PHE A 252 1.63 22.85 23.23
N ILE A 253 1.42 21.71 22.57
CA ILE A 253 0.58 21.63 21.35
C ILE A 253 -0.86 22.04 21.69
N GLU A 254 -1.40 21.60 22.82
CA GLU A 254 -2.73 21.98 23.28
C GLU A 254 -2.84 23.50 23.54
N SER A 255 -1.83 24.12 24.14
CA SER A 255 -1.80 25.58 24.32
C SER A 255 -1.83 26.34 22.98
N CYS A 256 -1.29 25.74 21.92
CA CYS A 256 -1.27 26.32 20.58
C CYS A 256 -2.65 26.33 19.90
N LEU A 257 -3.63 25.54 20.37
CA LEU A 257 -5.01 25.59 19.88
C LEU A 257 -5.69 26.94 20.12
N ARG A 258 -5.21 27.72 21.10
CA ARG A 258 -5.75 29.05 21.46
C ARG A 258 -4.89 30.20 20.93
N ASN A 259 -4.00 29.94 19.97
CA ASN A 259 -3.13 30.96 19.41
C ASN A 259 -3.91 31.98 18.57
N LYS A 260 -3.38 33.21 18.47
CA LYS A 260 -3.95 34.28 17.63
C LYS A 260 -3.90 33.97 16.13
N HIS A 261 -2.93 33.17 15.69
CA HIS A 261 -2.73 32.85 14.28
C HIS A 261 -3.42 31.54 13.89
N GLU A 262 -4.40 31.61 12.98
CA GLU A 262 -5.17 30.46 12.48
C GLU A 262 -4.29 29.33 11.95
N MET A 263 -3.14 29.64 11.34
CA MET A 263 -2.20 28.61 10.85
C MET A 263 -1.58 27.77 11.97
N VAL A 264 -1.30 28.39 13.12
CA VAL A 264 -0.71 27.71 14.29
C VAL A 264 -1.79 26.85 14.94
N VAL A 265 -3.01 27.40 15.04
CA VAL A 265 -4.18 26.70 15.55
C VAL A 265 -4.49 25.46 14.71
N TYR A 266 -4.49 25.58 13.37
CA TYR A 266 -4.69 24.44 12.47
C TYR A 266 -3.58 23.41 12.56
N GLU A 267 -2.31 23.83 12.57
CA GLU A 267 -1.18 22.91 12.68
C GLU A 267 -1.22 22.14 14.01
N ALA A 268 -1.58 22.80 15.12
CA ALA A 268 -1.79 22.16 16.41
C ALA A 268 -2.91 21.13 16.36
N ALA A 269 -4.09 21.50 15.84
CA ALA A 269 -5.22 20.57 15.69
C ALA A 269 -4.87 19.39 14.77
N SER A 270 -4.19 19.62 13.64
CA SER A 270 -3.78 18.55 12.73
C SER A 270 -2.71 17.64 13.36
N ALA A 271 -1.80 18.19 14.14
CA ALA A 271 -0.79 17.43 14.87
C ALA A 271 -1.43 16.49 15.90
N ILE A 272 -2.33 17.00 16.75
CA ILE A 272 -3.08 16.22 17.75
C ILE A 272 -3.82 15.06 17.08
N VAL A 273 -4.54 15.34 15.99
CA VAL A 273 -5.32 14.36 15.23
C VAL A 273 -4.46 13.25 14.60
N ARG A 274 -3.16 13.51 14.35
CA ARG A 274 -2.22 12.53 13.77
C ARG A 274 -1.48 11.70 14.82
N LEU A 275 -1.61 12.01 16.12
CA LEU A 275 -0.91 11.28 17.16
C LEU A 275 -1.48 9.86 17.32
N PRO A 276 -0.63 8.82 17.47
CA PRO A 276 -1.08 7.48 17.79
C PRO A 276 -1.62 7.42 19.23
N ARG A 277 -2.68 6.63 19.46
CA ARG A 277 -3.28 6.37 20.79
C ARG A 277 -3.76 7.61 21.56
N ILE A 278 -4.43 8.54 20.89
CA ILE A 278 -5.00 9.74 21.52
C ILE A 278 -6.24 9.42 22.38
N SER A 279 -6.39 10.11 23.52
CA SER A 279 -7.61 9.99 24.34
C SER A 279 -8.79 10.78 23.75
N SER A 280 -10.02 10.38 24.09
CA SER A 280 -11.24 11.04 23.59
C SER A 280 -11.35 12.51 24.01
N GLY A 281 -10.86 12.86 25.21
CA GLY A 281 -10.83 14.25 25.72
C GLY A 281 -9.83 15.13 24.97
N GLU A 282 -8.64 14.61 24.69
CA GLU A 282 -7.59 15.30 23.92
C GLU A 282 -8.02 15.52 22.47
N LEU A 283 -8.69 14.53 21.86
CA LEU A 283 -9.24 14.66 20.52
C LEU A 283 -10.37 15.70 20.44
N ALA A 284 -11.21 15.79 21.47
CA ALA A 284 -12.34 16.72 21.50
C ALA A 284 -11.91 18.19 21.39
N SER A 285 -10.77 18.57 21.99
CA SER A 285 -10.26 19.94 21.92
C SER A 285 -9.84 20.32 20.49
N ALA A 286 -9.16 19.42 19.78
CA ALA A 286 -8.78 19.61 18.38
C ALA A 286 -10.01 19.63 17.46
N VAL A 287 -10.97 18.71 17.66
CA VAL A 287 -12.20 18.65 16.87
C VAL A 287 -13.05 19.90 17.04
N SER A 288 -13.16 20.46 18.25
CA SER A 288 -13.91 21.71 18.49
C SER A 288 -13.35 22.89 17.67
N VAL A 289 -12.02 22.99 17.57
CA VAL A 289 -11.36 24.00 16.74
C VAL A 289 -11.60 23.76 15.25
N LEU A 290 -11.50 22.51 14.79
CA LEU A 290 -11.80 22.15 13.41
C LEU A 290 -13.27 22.44 13.05
N GLN A 291 -14.20 22.19 13.97
CA GLN A 291 -15.61 22.53 13.83
C GLN A 291 -15.80 24.04 13.61
N LEU A 292 -15.14 24.88 14.41
CA LEU A 292 -15.18 26.33 14.22
C LEU A 292 -14.68 26.76 12.82
N PHE A 293 -13.68 26.07 12.28
CA PHE A 293 -13.16 26.34 10.93
C PHE A 293 -14.12 25.93 9.80
N LEU A 294 -15.09 25.03 10.04
CA LEU A 294 -16.12 24.68 9.05
C LEU A 294 -17.02 25.88 8.72
N SER A 295 -17.29 26.74 9.70
CA SER A 295 -18.12 27.95 9.53
C SER A 295 -17.30 29.19 9.14
N SER A 296 -16.00 29.05 8.84
CA SER A 296 -15.14 30.18 8.50
C SER A 296 -15.49 30.78 7.13
N PRO A 297 -15.44 32.11 6.95
CA PRO A 297 -15.60 32.72 5.64
C PRO A 297 -14.44 32.42 4.68
N LYS A 298 -13.30 31.88 5.17
CA LYS A 298 -12.11 31.57 4.37
C LYS A 298 -12.22 30.15 3.80
N PRO A 299 -12.30 29.95 2.46
CA PRO A 299 -12.38 28.62 1.86
C PRO A 299 -11.20 27.71 2.21
N THR A 300 -10.01 28.28 2.39
CA THR A 300 -8.79 27.52 2.77
C THR A 300 -8.91 26.86 4.14
N LEU A 301 -9.49 27.55 5.13
CA LEU A 301 -9.69 26.98 6.47
C LEU A 301 -10.78 25.91 6.47
N ARG A 302 -11.89 26.17 5.77
CA ARG A 302 -12.96 25.18 5.60
C ARG A 302 -12.43 23.90 4.94
N PHE A 303 -11.70 24.03 3.84
CA PHE A 303 -11.05 22.90 3.17
C PHE A 303 -10.10 22.13 4.09
N ALA A 304 -9.21 22.85 4.79
CA ALA A 304 -8.24 22.26 5.70
C ALA A 304 -8.92 21.50 6.85
N ALA A 305 -10.01 22.05 7.40
CA ALA A 305 -10.80 21.45 8.47
C ALA A 305 -11.53 20.18 8.01
N VAL A 306 -12.29 20.25 6.92
CA VAL A 306 -13.00 19.09 6.36
C VAL A 306 -12.01 17.99 5.98
N ARG A 307 -10.85 18.33 5.39
CA ARG A 307 -9.81 17.34 5.04
C ARG A 307 -9.30 16.59 6.28
N THR A 308 -9.03 17.31 7.37
CA THR A 308 -8.57 16.71 8.62
C THR A 308 -9.66 15.85 9.27
N LEU A 309 -10.91 16.31 9.31
CA LEU A 309 -12.03 15.52 9.84
C LEU A 309 -12.32 14.27 9.02
N ASN A 310 -12.23 14.35 7.68
CA ASN A 310 -12.40 13.19 6.80
C ASN A 310 -11.39 12.09 7.12
N ARG A 311 -10.15 12.46 7.44
CA ARG A 311 -9.08 11.51 7.75
C ARG A 311 -9.40 10.67 9.01
N ILE A 312 -9.96 11.28 10.06
CA ILE A 312 -10.29 10.56 11.30
C ILE A 312 -11.70 10.03 11.40
N SER A 313 -12.55 10.30 10.40
CA SER A 313 -13.95 9.88 10.39
C SER A 313 -14.17 8.35 10.48
N MET A 314 -13.16 7.55 10.11
CA MET A 314 -13.20 6.09 10.24
C MET A 314 -12.70 5.59 11.59
N ASP A 315 -11.61 6.17 12.11
CA ASP A 315 -10.98 5.73 13.36
C ASP A 315 -11.73 6.24 14.60
N TYR A 316 -12.25 7.47 14.53
CA TYR A 316 -12.94 8.14 15.64
C TYR A 316 -14.30 8.74 15.22
N PRO A 317 -15.26 7.93 14.74
CA PRO A 317 -16.52 8.42 14.21
C PRO A 317 -17.32 9.24 15.23
N GLN A 318 -17.31 8.85 16.51
CA GLN A 318 -18.06 9.53 17.58
C GLN A 318 -17.61 10.97 17.81
N ALA A 319 -16.31 11.25 17.64
CA ALA A 319 -15.79 12.61 17.78
C ALA A 319 -16.24 13.50 16.60
N VAL A 320 -16.33 12.96 15.39
CA VAL A 320 -16.70 13.73 14.19
C VAL A 320 -18.21 13.92 14.05
N ILE A 321 -19.04 13.04 14.63
CA ILE A 321 -20.51 13.14 14.58
C ILE A 321 -21.02 14.50 15.06
N SER A 322 -20.37 15.13 16.04
CA SER A 322 -20.77 16.47 16.51
C SER A 322 -20.65 17.56 15.45
N CYS A 323 -19.84 17.34 14.41
CA CYS A 323 -19.65 18.26 13.29
C CYS A 323 -20.60 17.99 12.11
N ASN A 324 -21.45 16.95 12.16
CA ASN A 324 -22.28 16.55 11.01
C ASN A 324 -23.22 17.68 10.54
N VAL A 325 -23.78 18.47 11.47
CA VAL A 325 -24.68 19.59 11.11
C VAL A 325 -23.93 20.66 10.32
N ASP A 326 -22.71 20.99 10.70
CA ASP A 326 -21.87 21.97 10.00
C ASP A 326 -21.38 21.42 8.66
N LEU A 327 -21.06 20.12 8.59
CA LEU A 327 -20.68 19.45 7.35
C LEU A 327 -21.83 19.38 6.34
N GLU A 328 -23.08 19.21 6.78
CA GLU A 328 -24.26 19.24 5.90
C GLU A 328 -24.43 20.60 5.22
N GLN A 329 -24.09 21.71 5.91
CA GLN A 329 -24.12 23.05 5.31
C GLN A 329 -23.05 23.23 4.21
N LEU A 330 -21.95 22.46 4.27
CA LEU A 330 -20.87 22.52 3.29
C LEU A 330 -21.15 21.70 2.02
N ILE A 331 -22.23 20.92 1.97
CA ILE A 331 -22.62 20.18 0.75
C ILE A 331 -22.91 21.16 -0.40
N THR A 332 -23.48 22.33 -0.10
CA THR A 332 -23.82 23.37 -1.08
C THR A 332 -22.71 24.42 -1.25
N ASP A 333 -21.50 24.13 -0.78
CA ASP A 333 -20.36 25.06 -0.90
C ASP A 333 -20.01 25.34 -2.36
N SER A 334 -19.61 26.59 -2.65
CA SER A 334 -19.15 26.98 -3.98
C SER A 334 -17.88 26.24 -4.41
N ASN A 335 -17.05 25.81 -3.46
CA ASN A 335 -15.88 24.99 -3.73
C ASN A 335 -16.24 23.50 -3.71
N ARG A 336 -16.24 22.88 -4.90
CA ARG A 336 -16.59 21.47 -5.10
C ARG A 336 -15.70 20.50 -4.33
N SER A 337 -14.43 20.83 -4.08
CA SER A 337 -13.54 19.98 -3.28
C SER A 337 -13.96 19.96 -1.80
N ILE A 338 -14.44 21.09 -1.26
CA ILE A 338 -14.97 21.18 0.11
C ILE A 338 -16.24 20.35 0.21
N ALA A 339 -17.19 20.57 -0.71
CA ALA A 339 -18.45 19.84 -0.75
C ALA A 339 -18.24 18.33 -0.88
N THR A 340 -17.32 17.89 -1.76
CA THR A 340 -17.01 16.46 -1.93
C THR A 340 -16.41 15.84 -0.66
N LEU A 341 -15.46 16.52 -0.01
CA LEU A 341 -14.90 16.04 1.25
C LEU A 341 -15.94 16.06 2.39
N ALA A 342 -16.86 17.03 2.40
CA ALA A 342 -17.94 17.10 3.38
C ALA A 342 -18.92 15.92 3.21
N ILE A 343 -19.36 15.66 1.97
CA ILE A 343 -20.17 14.48 1.62
C ILE A 343 -19.45 13.20 2.03
N THR A 344 -18.19 13.05 1.65
CA THR A 344 -17.41 11.86 1.99
C THR A 344 -17.32 11.69 3.50
N THR A 345 -17.15 12.77 4.26
CA THR A 345 -17.07 12.71 5.73
C THR A 345 -18.43 12.30 6.32
N LEU A 346 -19.52 12.90 5.84
CA LEU A 346 -20.90 12.58 6.26
C LEU A 346 -21.29 11.13 5.96
N LEU A 347 -20.83 10.58 4.83
CA LEU A 347 -21.06 9.16 4.52
C LEU A 347 -20.28 8.25 5.48
N LYS A 348 -19.11 8.68 5.95
CA LYS A 348 -18.31 7.91 6.91
C LYS A 348 -18.82 8.05 8.36
N THR A 349 -19.49 9.15 8.73
CA THR A 349 -19.99 9.42 10.09
C THR A 349 -21.51 9.38 10.23
N GLY A 350 -22.23 9.17 9.12
CA GLY A 350 -23.69 9.19 9.08
C GLY A 350 -24.31 8.09 9.94
N ALA A 351 -25.37 8.43 10.65
CA ALA A 351 -26.21 7.47 11.36
C ALA A 351 -27.21 6.81 10.39
N GLU A 352 -27.66 5.60 10.69
CA GLU A 352 -28.62 4.84 9.85
C GLU A 352 -29.87 5.66 9.47
N ALA A 353 -30.38 6.47 10.40
CA ALA A 353 -31.55 7.33 10.18
C ALA A 353 -31.32 8.48 9.18
N SER A 354 -30.07 8.92 9.00
CA SER A 354 -29.72 10.05 8.14
C SER A 354 -29.44 9.66 6.68
N VAL A 355 -29.23 8.35 6.42
CA VAL A 355 -28.80 7.84 5.10
C VAL A 355 -29.72 8.28 3.97
N GLU A 356 -31.04 8.13 4.14
CA GLU A 356 -32.03 8.50 3.11
C GLU A 356 -32.01 9.99 2.78
N ARG A 357 -31.89 10.85 3.81
CA ARG A 357 -31.80 12.31 3.63
C ARG A 357 -30.51 12.70 2.91
N LEU A 358 -29.38 12.11 3.31
CA LEU A 358 -28.08 12.35 2.70
C LEU A 358 -28.07 11.94 1.23
N MET A 359 -28.58 10.75 0.88
CA MET A 359 -28.66 10.30 -0.51
C MET A 359 -29.46 11.28 -1.40
N LYS A 360 -30.56 11.83 -0.88
CA LYS A 360 -31.36 12.82 -1.62
C LYS A 360 -30.61 14.13 -1.86
N GLN A 361 -29.85 14.62 -0.89
CA GLN A 361 -29.04 15.83 -1.03
C GLN A 361 -27.84 15.63 -1.97
N ILE A 362 -27.21 14.45 -1.91
CA ILE A 362 -26.05 14.11 -2.72
C ILE A 362 -26.43 13.92 -4.19
N GLY A 363 -27.62 13.39 -4.49
CA GLY A 363 -28.06 13.13 -5.86
C GLY A 363 -27.99 14.34 -6.79
N THR A 364 -28.36 15.54 -6.32
CA THR A 364 -28.26 16.77 -7.12
C THR A 364 -26.82 17.27 -7.29
N PHE A 365 -25.93 16.95 -6.35
CA PHE A 365 -24.53 17.36 -6.40
C PHE A 365 -23.69 16.45 -7.29
N VAL A 366 -23.94 15.14 -7.26
CA VAL A 366 -23.16 14.12 -7.99
C VAL A 366 -23.26 14.29 -9.50
N SER A 367 -24.37 14.80 -10.02
CA SER A 367 -24.52 15.10 -11.45
C SER A 367 -23.67 16.28 -11.92
N GLU A 368 -23.24 17.18 -11.02
CA GLU A 368 -22.50 18.40 -11.33
C GLU A 368 -20.97 18.28 -11.21
N ILE A 369 -20.46 17.14 -10.75
CA ILE A 369 -19.02 16.91 -10.47
C ILE A 369 -18.38 15.98 -11.51
N SER A 370 -17.04 16.04 -11.61
CA SER A 370 -16.28 15.14 -12.48
C SER A 370 -16.30 13.70 -11.99
N ASP A 371 -16.07 12.76 -12.91
CA ASP A 371 -16.07 11.33 -12.63
C ASP A 371 -15.07 10.90 -11.54
N GLU A 372 -13.92 11.58 -11.44
CA GLU A 372 -12.94 11.36 -10.36
C GLU A 372 -13.56 11.55 -8.97
N PHE A 373 -14.34 12.62 -8.78
CA PHE A 373 -15.02 12.87 -7.50
C PHE A 373 -16.20 11.93 -7.29
N LYS A 374 -16.91 11.53 -8.35
CA LYS A 374 -17.99 10.54 -8.24
C LYS A 374 -17.47 9.18 -7.76
N ILE A 375 -16.28 8.76 -8.21
CA ILE A 375 -15.62 7.52 -7.75
C ILE A 375 -15.38 7.55 -6.23
N VAL A 376 -14.95 8.69 -5.68
CA VAL A 376 -14.77 8.85 -4.22
C VAL A 376 -16.09 8.69 -3.47
N VAL A 377 -17.18 9.22 -4.00
CA VAL A 377 -18.53 9.07 -3.41
C VAL A 377 -18.97 7.60 -3.43
N ILE A 378 -18.70 6.87 -4.52
CA ILE A 378 -19.04 5.44 -4.65
C ILE A 378 -18.31 4.60 -3.61
N GLU A 379 -17.02 4.85 -3.38
CA GLU A 379 -16.24 4.14 -2.35
C GLU A 379 -16.78 4.40 -0.93
N ALA A 380 -17.24 5.63 -0.68
CA ALA A 380 -17.89 5.98 0.58
C ALA A 380 -19.25 5.26 0.74
N ILE A 381 -20.04 5.14 -0.34
CA ILE A 381 -21.29 4.36 -0.34
C ILE A 381 -21.02 2.88 -0.07
N ARG A 382 -19.96 2.31 -0.66
CA ARG A 382 -19.55 0.91 -0.39
C ARG A 382 -19.30 0.69 1.09
N SER A 383 -18.52 1.57 1.71
CA SER A 383 -18.22 1.53 3.15
C SER A 383 -19.49 1.67 4.00
N LEU A 384 -20.43 2.52 3.57
CA LEU A 384 -21.70 2.74 4.26
C LEU A 384 -22.63 1.51 4.17
N CYS A 385 -22.68 0.83 3.01
CA CYS A 385 -23.41 -0.44 2.85
C CYS A 385 -22.88 -1.52 3.78
N HIS A 386 -21.55 -1.61 3.92
CA HIS A 386 -20.93 -2.58 4.83
C HIS A 386 -21.30 -2.30 6.30
N ARG A 387 -21.39 -1.02 6.69
CA ARG A 387 -21.76 -0.61 8.05
C ARG A 387 -23.24 -0.77 8.37
N TYR A 388 -24.13 -0.48 7.41
CA TYR A 388 -25.58 -0.59 7.58
C TYR A 388 -26.21 -1.51 6.50
N PRO A 389 -26.01 -2.84 6.58
CA PRO A 389 -26.49 -3.78 5.55
C PRO A 389 -28.00 -3.72 5.33
N ARG A 390 -28.80 -3.38 6.36
CA ARG A 390 -30.26 -3.26 6.27
C ARG A 390 -30.73 -2.15 5.34
N LYS A 391 -29.90 -1.13 5.09
CA LYS A 391 -30.20 -0.01 4.18
C LYS A 391 -29.73 -0.27 2.75
N HIS A 392 -29.33 -1.50 2.40
CA HIS A 392 -28.86 -1.86 1.06
C HIS A 392 -29.82 -1.43 -0.05
N SER A 393 -31.14 -1.55 0.15
CA SER A 393 -32.14 -1.20 -0.87
C SER A 393 -32.03 0.27 -1.32
N THR A 394 -31.98 1.21 -0.38
CA THR A 394 -31.85 2.64 -0.67
C THR A 394 -30.52 2.96 -1.37
N LEU A 395 -29.41 2.40 -0.87
CA LEU A 395 -28.07 2.67 -1.39
C LEU A 395 -27.89 2.08 -2.80
N MET A 396 -28.41 0.88 -3.04
CA MET A 396 -28.34 0.24 -4.35
C MET A 396 -29.23 0.94 -5.38
N ASN A 397 -30.43 1.41 -5.00
CA ASN A 397 -31.27 2.19 -5.91
C ASN A 397 -30.58 3.51 -6.30
N PHE A 398 -29.84 4.12 -5.38
CA PHE A 398 -29.03 5.31 -5.67
C PHE A 398 -27.88 4.98 -6.64
N LEU A 399 -27.10 3.92 -6.38
CA LEU A 399 -26.05 3.44 -7.28
C LEU A 399 -26.59 3.07 -8.67
N ALA A 400 -27.78 2.46 -8.75
CA ALA A 400 -28.43 2.11 -10.00
C ALA A 400 -28.93 3.34 -10.79
N SER A 401 -29.34 4.41 -10.10
CA SER A 401 -29.60 5.70 -10.75
C SER A 401 -28.31 6.25 -11.38
N MET A 402 -27.24 6.31 -10.61
CA MET A 402 -25.91 6.76 -11.07
C MET A 402 -25.36 5.90 -12.22
N LEU A 403 -25.68 4.60 -12.23
CA LEU A 403 -25.29 3.65 -13.27
C LEU A 403 -26.05 3.87 -14.58
N ARG A 404 -27.19 4.58 -14.58
CA ARG A 404 -27.94 4.93 -15.80
C ARG A 404 -27.50 6.27 -16.40
N ASP A 405 -27.03 7.20 -15.59
CA ASP A 405 -26.58 8.52 -16.05
C ASP A 405 -25.31 8.44 -16.92
N GLU A 406 -25.04 9.38 -17.82
CA GLU A 406 -23.79 9.36 -18.61
C GLU A 406 -22.53 9.44 -17.73
N GLY A 407 -21.46 8.74 -18.13
CA GLY A 407 -20.16 8.80 -17.45
C GLY A 407 -19.11 7.88 -18.05
N GLY A 408 -17.85 8.12 -17.72
CA GLY A 408 -16.71 7.38 -18.24
C GLY A 408 -16.58 5.95 -17.68
N PHE A 409 -15.72 5.16 -18.34
CA PHE A 409 -15.51 3.75 -18.03
C PHE A 409 -15.13 3.50 -16.56
N ASP A 410 -14.15 4.23 -16.00
CA ASP A 410 -13.66 3.99 -14.64
C ASP A 410 -14.72 4.30 -13.57
N TYR A 411 -15.55 5.32 -13.82
CA TYR A 411 -16.69 5.66 -12.97
C TYR A 411 -17.74 4.54 -12.98
N LYS A 412 -18.14 4.08 -14.18
CA LYS A 412 -19.09 2.97 -14.33
C LYS A 412 -18.57 1.68 -13.71
N LYS A 413 -17.28 1.38 -13.93
CA LYS A 413 -16.58 0.25 -13.31
C LYS A 413 -16.65 0.32 -11.79
N ALA A 414 -16.37 1.48 -11.18
CA ALA A 414 -16.45 1.64 -9.73
C ALA A 414 -17.85 1.36 -9.17
N ILE A 415 -18.91 1.76 -9.89
CA ILE A 415 -20.29 1.44 -9.49
C ILE A 415 -20.55 -0.08 -9.59
N VAL A 416 -20.25 -0.68 -10.74
CA VAL A 416 -20.46 -2.12 -10.98
C VAL A 416 -19.73 -2.95 -9.93
N ASP A 417 -18.46 -2.62 -9.64
CA ASP A 417 -17.64 -3.31 -8.65
C ASP A 417 -18.22 -3.17 -7.24
N THR A 418 -18.79 -2.00 -6.93
CA THR A 418 -19.48 -1.78 -5.65
C THR A 418 -20.76 -2.60 -5.54
N ILE A 419 -21.58 -2.66 -6.59
CA ILE A 419 -22.80 -3.48 -6.60
C ILE A 419 -22.44 -4.96 -6.48
N ILE A 420 -21.42 -5.43 -7.19
CA ILE A 420 -20.90 -6.80 -7.09
C ILE A 420 -20.53 -7.11 -5.63
N THR A 421 -19.72 -6.24 -5.00
CA THR A 421 -19.28 -6.42 -3.62
C THR A 421 -20.47 -6.48 -2.66
N ILE A 422 -21.48 -5.61 -2.84
CA ILE A 422 -22.68 -5.61 -2.01
C ILE A 422 -23.49 -6.92 -2.18
N VAL A 423 -23.58 -7.45 -3.40
CA VAL A 423 -24.27 -8.72 -3.69
C VAL A 423 -23.54 -9.92 -3.08
N GLU A 424 -22.21 -9.91 -3.09
CA GLU A 424 -21.36 -10.97 -2.50
C GLU A 424 -21.39 -10.94 -0.96
N ASP A 425 -21.43 -9.74 -0.37
CA ASP A 425 -21.42 -9.55 1.09
C ASP A 425 -22.80 -9.73 1.74
N ASN A 426 -23.89 -9.45 1.02
CA ASN A 426 -25.24 -9.48 1.56
C ASN A 426 -26.22 -10.31 0.69
N PRO A 427 -26.63 -11.51 1.14
CA PRO A 427 -27.61 -12.33 0.44
C PRO A 427 -28.96 -11.63 0.18
N SER A 428 -29.42 -10.74 1.07
CA SER A 428 -30.69 -10.02 0.88
C SER A 428 -30.62 -8.98 -0.25
N ALA A 429 -29.42 -8.57 -0.65
CA ALA A 429 -29.18 -7.64 -1.73
C ALA A 429 -29.12 -8.30 -3.12
N LYS A 430 -28.99 -9.65 -3.17
CA LYS A 430 -28.73 -10.40 -4.40
C LYS A 430 -29.77 -10.14 -5.50
N ASP A 431 -31.06 -10.34 -5.21
CA ASP A 431 -32.11 -10.18 -6.23
C ASP A 431 -32.19 -8.75 -6.79
N LEU A 432 -32.04 -7.75 -5.91
CA LEU A 432 -32.08 -6.34 -6.29
C LEU A 432 -30.84 -5.94 -7.13
N GLY A 433 -29.65 -6.34 -6.69
CA GLY A 433 -28.40 -6.03 -7.39
C GLY A 433 -28.30 -6.68 -8.76
N LEU A 434 -28.65 -7.97 -8.86
CA LEU A 434 -28.69 -8.66 -10.14
C LEU A 434 -29.76 -8.04 -11.06
N SER A 435 -30.89 -7.56 -10.54
CA SER A 435 -31.90 -6.86 -11.35
C SER A 435 -31.36 -5.55 -11.93
N HIS A 436 -30.71 -4.72 -11.12
CA HIS A 436 -30.12 -3.45 -11.57
C HIS A 436 -28.99 -3.66 -12.59
N LEU A 437 -28.14 -4.67 -12.38
CA LEU A 437 -27.09 -5.01 -13.32
C LEU A 437 -27.63 -5.59 -14.63
N CYS A 438 -28.73 -6.34 -14.58
CA CYS A 438 -29.44 -6.81 -15.78
C CYS A 438 -29.98 -5.66 -16.62
N GLU A 439 -30.59 -4.65 -15.99
CA GLU A 439 -31.05 -3.44 -16.68
C GLU A 439 -29.87 -2.69 -17.31
N PHE A 440 -28.75 -2.56 -16.58
CA PHE A 440 -27.55 -1.89 -17.10
C PHE A 440 -26.97 -2.55 -18.36
N ILE A 441 -26.90 -3.89 -18.42
CA ILE A 441 -26.37 -4.58 -19.60
C ILE A 441 -27.31 -4.53 -20.81
N GLU A 442 -28.54 -4.04 -20.69
CA GLU A 442 -29.42 -3.88 -21.85
C GLU A 442 -28.91 -2.84 -22.83
N ASP A 443 -28.34 -1.75 -22.32
CA ASP A 443 -27.84 -0.59 -23.07
C ASP A 443 -26.36 -0.28 -22.72
N CYS A 444 -25.57 -1.30 -22.36
CA CYS A 444 -24.17 -1.09 -21.95
C CYS A 444 -23.24 -0.93 -23.16
N GLU A 445 -22.61 0.24 -23.27
CA GLU A 445 -21.63 0.52 -24.34
C GLU A 445 -20.25 -0.14 -24.09
N HIS A 446 -20.00 -0.63 -22.88
CA HIS A 446 -18.69 -1.13 -22.45
C HIS A 446 -18.66 -2.66 -22.39
N ALA A 447 -18.13 -3.30 -23.43
CA ALA A 447 -18.01 -4.76 -23.52
C ALA A 447 -17.32 -5.41 -22.30
N ALA A 448 -16.28 -4.77 -21.74
CA ALA A 448 -15.58 -5.26 -20.55
C ALA A 448 -16.46 -5.24 -19.28
N LEU A 449 -17.39 -4.30 -19.14
CA LEU A 449 -18.33 -4.27 -18.03
C LEU A 449 -19.46 -5.27 -18.24
N ALA A 450 -19.99 -5.35 -19.46
CA ALA A 450 -21.04 -6.32 -19.82
C ALA A 450 -20.56 -7.77 -19.57
N THR A 451 -19.34 -8.12 -19.99
CA THR A 451 -18.74 -9.43 -19.74
C THR A 451 -18.58 -9.73 -18.25
N ARG A 452 -18.16 -8.74 -17.45
CA ARG A 452 -18.03 -8.87 -15.99
C ARG A 452 -19.39 -9.11 -15.31
N VAL A 453 -20.43 -8.36 -15.71
CA VAL A 453 -21.79 -8.56 -15.21
C VAL A 453 -22.35 -9.92 -15.63
N LEU A 454 -22.15 -10.34 -16.88
CA LEU A 454 -22.56 -11.66 -17.35
C LEU A 454 -21.87 -12.79 -16.58
N HIS A 455 -20.59 -12.62 -16.24
CA HIS A 455 -19.87 -13.56 -15.40
C HIS A 455 -20.49 -13.66 -13.99
N LEU A 456 -20.81 -12.51 -13.36
CA LEU A 456 -21.51 -12.49 -12.08
C LEU A 456 -22.89 -13.17 -12.18
N LEU A 457 -23.67 -12.85 -13.21
CA LEU A 457 -24.99 -13.45 -13.44
C LEU A 457 -24.88 -14.98 -13.58
N GLY A 458 -23.87 -15.47 -14.29
CA GLY A 458 -23.63 -16.91 -14.41
C GLY A 458 -23.24 -17.57 -13.10
N ARG A 459 -22.63 -16.84 -12.14
CA ARG A 459 -22.19 -17.37 -10.85
C ARG A 459 -23.27 -17.28 -9.77
N GLU A 460 -23.94 -16.13 -9.66
CA GLU A 460 -24.91 -15.85 -8.59
C GLU A 460 -26.36 -16.07 -9.02
N GLY A 461 -26.67 -15.86 -10.30
CA GLY A 461 -28.03 -15.95 -10.83
C GLY A 461 -28.71 -17.31 -10.65
N PRO A 462 -28.02 -18.46 -10.82
CA PRO A 462 -28.62 -19.78 -10.59
C PRO A 462 -29.08 -20.02 -9.15
N THR A 463 -28.45 -19.33 -8.17
CA THR A 463 -28.74 -19.47 -6.74
C THR A 463 -29.90 -18.58 -6.24
N THR A 464 -30.47 -17.76 -7.11
CA THR A 464 -31.59 -16.88 -6.76
C THR A 464 -32.91 -17.64 -6.61
N ALA A 465 -33.91 -17.02 -5.99
CA ALA A 465 -35.23 -17.64 -5.83
C ALA A 465 -35.94 -17.92 -7.17
N ASN A 466 -35.68 -17.10 -8.20
CA ASN A 466 -36.29 -17.24 -9.54
C ASN A 466 -35.24 -17.11 -10.67
N PRO A 467 -34.41 -18.15 -10.91
CA PRO A 467 -33.31 -18.08 -11.88
C PRO A 467 -33.77 -17.84 -13.32
N SER A 468 -34.98 -18.30 -13.69
CA SER A 468 -35.52 -18.18 -15.05
C SER A 468 -35.65 -16.74 -15.54
N ARG A 469 -35.84 -15.77 -14.64
CA ARG A 469 -35.99 -14.34 -14.97
C ARG A 469 -34.73 -13.78 -15.65
N TYR A 470 -33.56 -14.25 -15.26
CA TYR A 470 -32.26 -13.72 -15.73
C TYR A 470 -31.89 -14.21 -17.14
N ILE A 471 -32.40 -15.38 -17.54
CA ILE A 471 -32.08 -16.02 -18.82
C ILE A 471 -32.39 -15.10 -20.00
N ARG A 472 -33.50 -14.34 -19.97
CA ARG A 472 -33.86 -13.43 -21.06
C ARG A 472 -32.81 -12.34 -21.28
N PHE A 473 -32.27 -11.79 -20.18
CA PHE A 473 -31.30 -10.70 -20.23
C PHE A 473 -29.97 -11.20 -20.80
N ILE A 474 -29.58 -12.42 -20.40
CA ILE A 474 -28.37 -13.08 -20.91
C ILE A 474 -28.53 -13.44 -22.39
N TYR A 475 -29.65 -14.06 -22.78
CA TYR A 475 -29.86 -14.52 -24.15
C TYR A 475 -29.96 -13.37 -25.16
N ASN A 476 -30.55 -12.23 -24.79
CA ASN A 476 -30.59 -11.06 -25.68
C ASN A 476 -29.18 -10.55 -26.05
N ARG A 477 -28.21 -10.69 -25.14
CA ARG A 477 -26.80 -10.33 -25.39
C ARG A 477 -26.09 -11.30 -26.33
N VAL A 478 -26.59 -12.53 -26.51
CA VAL A 478 -26.03 -13.47 -27.48
C VAL A 478 -26.31 -13.03 -28.93
N ILE A 479 -27.33 -12.19 -29.15
CA ILE A 479 -27.76 -11.81 -30.51
C ILE A 479 -27.19 -10.45 -30.93
N LEU A 480 -27.22 -9.47 -30.03
CA LEU A 480 -27.08 -8.05 -30.38
C LEU A 480 -25.68 -7.46 -30.13
N GLU A 481 -24.74 -8.25 -29.61
CA GLU A 481 -23.49 -7.73 -29.04
C GLU A 481 -22.22 -8.20 -29.76
N SER A 482 -21.09 -7.60 -29.38
CA SER A 482 -19.75 -8.04 -29.81
C SER A 482 -19.45 -9.50 -29.42
N THR A 483 -18.56 -10.15 -30.17
CA THR A 483 -18.12 -11.54 -29.93
C THR A 483 -17.77 -11.80 -28.46
N GLN A 484 -16.98 -10.93 -27.82
CA GLN A 484 -16.55 -11.13 -26.44
C GLN A 484 -17.74 -11.19 -25.45
N VAL A 485 -18.76 -10.37 -25.67
CA VAL A 485 -19.97 -10.34 -24.82
C VAL A 485 -20.85 -11.57 -25.10
N ARG A 486 -21.03 -11.94 -26.37
CA ARG A 486 -21.77 -13.15 -26.77
C ARG A 486 -21.16 -14.42 -26.16
N ALA A 487 -19.84 -14.51 -26.23
CA ALA A 487 -19.04 -15.58 -25.65
C ALA A 487 -19.21 -15.70 -24.11
N ALA A 488 -19.24 -14.56 -23.41
CA ALA A 488 -19.51 -14.52 -21.98
C ALA A 488 -20.96 -14.93 -21.65
N ALA A 489 -21.92 -14.51 -22.47
CA ALA A 489 -23.34 -14.87 -22.31
C ALA A 489 -23.56 -16.38 -22.51
N VAL A 490 -22.91 -17.01 -23.49
CA VAL A 490 -22.94 -18.48 -23.67
C VAL A 490 -22.41 -19.20 -22.43
N THR A 491 -21.32 -18.70 -21.84
CA THR A 491 -20.77 -19.23 -20.57
C THR A 491 -21.76 -19.10 -19.43
N ALA A 492 -22.40 -17.94 -19.28
CA ALA A 492 -23.39 -17.70 -18.25
C ALA A 492 -24.59 -18.65 -18.41
N LEU A 493 -25.14 -18.81 -19.62
CA LEU A 493 -26.21 -19.78 -19.90
C LEU A 493 -25.81 -21.21 -19.53
N ALA A 494 -24.57 -21.62 -19.85
CA ALA A 494 -24.07 -22.94 -19.51
C ALA A 494 -24.05 -23.18 -17.99
N LYS A 495 -23.66 -22.17 -17.19
CA LYS A 495 -23.70 -22.26 -15.72
C LYS A 495 -25.14 -22.39 -15.17
N PHE A 496 -26.11 -21.67 -15.73
CA PHE A 496 -27.53 -21.89 -15.41
C PHE A 496 -27.99 -23.32 -15.76
N GLY A 497 -27.56 -23.86 -16.90
CA GLY A 497 -27.85 -25.25 -17.27
C GLY A 497 -27.17 -26.28 -16.38
N ALA A 498 -25.99 -25.95 -15.85
CA ALA A 498 -25.23 -26.81 -14.94
C ALA A 498 -25.93 -26.92 -13.58
N GLU A 499 -26.22 -25.78 -12.94
CA GLU A 499 -26.74 -25.72 -11.57
C GLU A 499 -28.26 -25.92 -11.50
N CYS A 500 -29.04 -25.45 -12.48
CA CYS A 500 -30.50 -25.55 -12.48
C CYS A 500 -30.98 -26.69 -13.39
N ALA A 501 -31.11 -27.91 -12.86
CA ALA A 501 -31.57 -29.09 -13.61
C ALA A 501 -32.93 -28.86 -14.31
N GLN A 502 -33.85 -28.12 -13.68
CA GLN A 502 -35.17 -27.80 -14.26
C GLN A 502 -35.09 -26.89 -15.50
N LEU A 503 -34.09 -26.01 -15.58
CA LEU A 503 -33.92 -25.06 -16.69
C LEU A 503 -33.00 -25.61 -17.79
N ARG A 504 -32.26 -26.68 -17.52
CA ARG A 504 -31.32 -27.32 -18.44
C ARG A 504 -31.92 -27.64 -19.81
N PRO A 505 -33.13 -28.21 -19.96
CA PRO A 505 -33.71 -28.47 -21.28
C PRO A 505 -33.89 -27.21 -22.12
N SER A 506 -34.34 -26.12 -21.49
CA SER A 506 -34.49 -24.80 -22.13
C SER A 506 -33.13 -24.22 -22.53
N ILE A 507 -32.15 -24.27 -21.64
CA ILE A 507 -30.77 -23.81 -21.91
C ILE A 507 -30.15 -24.58 -23.08
N LEU A 508 -30.32 -25.90 -23.15
CA LEU A 508 -29.83 -26.71 -24.28
C LEU A 508 -30.40 -26.27 -25.63
N ILE A 509 -31.66 -25.82 -25.67
CA ILE A 509 -32.27 -25.26 -26.89
C ILE A 509 -31.60 -23.93 -27.26
N LEU A 510 -31.32 -23.07 -26.28
CA LEU A 510 -30.65 -21.78 -26.53
C LEU A 510 -29.20 -21.99 -27.02
N LEU A 511 -28.45 -22.88 -26.39
CA LEU A 511 -27.08 -23.22 -26.80
C LEU A 511 -27.04 -23.84 -28.21
N LYS A 512 -28.03 -24.66 -28.59
CA LYS A 512 -28.14 -25.19 -29.97
C LYS A 512 -28.21 -24.09 -31.02
N ARG A 513 -28.87 -22.97 -30.71
CA ARG A 513 -28.95 -21.83 -31.66
C ARG A 513 -27.62 -21.11 -31.82
N CYS A 514 -26.81 -21.09 -30.76
CA CYS A 514 -25.46 -20.50 -30.77
C CYS A 514 -24.48 -21.28 -31.67
N LEU A 515 -24.82 -22.50 -32.09
CA LEU A 515 -24.03 -23.27 -33.08
C LEU A 515 -24.05 -22.63 -34.48
N LEU A 516 -25.02 -21.75 -34.75
CA LEU A 516 -25.13 -21.00 -35.99
C LEU A 516 -24.55 -19.58 -35.88
N ASP A 517 -23.83 -19.27 -34.79
CA ASP A 517 -23.17 -17.98 -34.63
C ASP A 517 -22.13 -17.76 -35.73
N THR A 518 -21.89 -16.52 -36.13
CA THR A 518 -20.90 -16.16 -37.15
C THR A 518 -19.47 -16.36 -36.67
N ASP A 519 -19.24 -16.25 -35.36
CA ASP A 519 -17.92 -16.32 -34.73
C ASP A 519 -17.59 -17.75 -34.28
N ASP A 520 -16.35 -18.18 -34.50
CA ASP A 520 -15.89 -19.53 -34.15
C ASP A 520 -15.77 -19.73 -32.64
N GLU A 521 -15.31 -18.73 -31.88
CA GLU A 521 -15.19 -18.83 -30.42
C GLU A 521 -16.53 -19.14 -29.76
N VAL A 522 -17.58 -18.43 -30.19
CA VAL A 522 -18.93 -18.57 -29.63
C VAL A 522 -19.51 -19.95 -29.98
N ARG A 523 -19.30 -20.41 -31.22
CA ARG A 523 -19.74 -21.74 -31.67
C ARG A 523 -19.02 -22.86 -30.93
N ASP A 524 -17.71 -22.76 -30.76
CA ASP A 524 -16.89 -23.77 -30.10
C ASP A 524 -17.27 -23.88 -28.63
N ARG A 525 -17.41 -22.74 -27.95
CA ARG A 525 -17.86 -22.69 -26.55
C ARG A 525 -19.28 -23.22 -26.37
N ALA A 526 -20.20 -22.87 -27.28
CA ALA A 526 -21.55 -23.41 -27.27
C ALA A 526 -21.58 -24.93 -27.49
N THR A 527 -20.78 -25.43 -28.43
CA THR A 527 -20.63 -26.87 -28.71
C THR A 527 -20.11 -27.61 -27.50
N PHE A 528 -19.03 -27.12 -26.89
CA PHE A 528 -18.40 -27.69 -25.71
C PHE A 528 -19.41 -27.82 -24.56
N TYR A 529 -20.07 -26.72 -24.17
CA TYR A 529 -21.04 -26.74 -23.07
C TYR A 529 -22.27 -27.58 -23.37
N LEU A 530 -22.75 -27.57 -24.61
CA LEU A 530 -23.89 -28.39 -25.03
C LEU A 530 -23.56 -29.88 -24.93
N VAL A 531 -22.34 -30.31 -25.28
CA VAL A 531 -21.92 -31.71 -25.14
C VAL A 531 -21.82 -32.08 -23.66
N VAL A 532 -21.15 -31.28 -22.84
CA VAL A 532 -20.99 -31.54 -21.40
C VAL A 532 -22.34 -31.62 -20.70
N LEU A 533 -23.24 -30.65 -20.92
CA LEU A 533 -24.56 -30.63 -20.28
C LEU A 533 -25.46 -31.80 -20.70
N ARG A 534 -25.33 -32.33 -21.92
CA ARG A 534 -26.06 -33.53 -22.38
C ARG A 534 -25.60 -34.82 -21.72
N THR A 535 -24.39 -34.86 -21.17
CA THR A 535 -23.93 -36.05 -20.43
C THR A 535 -24.72 -36.26 -19.15
N GLU A 536 -25.32 -35.19 -18.59
CA GLU A 536 -26.02 -35.16 -17.31
C GLU A 536 -25.20 -35.71 -16.12
N LYS A 537 -23.89 -35.90 -16.29
CA LYS A 537 -22.98 -36.37 -15.26
C LYS A 537 -22.53 -35.20 -14.37
N PRO A 538 -22.88 -35.17 -13.06
CA PRO A 538 -22.51 -34.08 -12.17
C PRO A 538 -21.00 -33.82 -12.11
N GLN A 539 -20.18 -34.87 -12.13
CA GLN A 539 -18.71 -34.79 -12.13
C GLN A 539 -18.16 -33.97 -13.31
N LEU A 540 -18.62 -34.26 -14.54
CA LEU A 540 -18.17 -33.58 -15.75
C LEU A 540 -18.66 -32.13 -15.79
N ILE A 541 -19.90 -31.90 -15.35
CA ILE A 541 -20.48 -30.56 -15.26
C ILE A 541 -19.67 -29.71 -14.28
N LEU A 542 -19.34 -30.26 -13.10
CA LEU A 542 -18.54 -29.58 -12.10
C LEU A 542 -17.16 -29.26 -12.66
N LYS A 543 -16.45 -30.25 -13.19
CA LYS A 543 -15.07 -30.10 -13.70
C LYS A 543 -14.93 -29.13 -14.87
N TYR A 544 -15.88 -29.10 -15.81
CA TYR A 544 -15.70 -28.37 -17.07
C TYR A 544 -16.51 -27.08 -17.19
N ILE A 545 -17.52 -26.87 -16.32
CA ILE A 545 -18.39 -25.67 -16.37
C ILE A 545 -18.27 -24.84 -15.09
N LEU A 546 -18.24 -25.49 -13.92
CA LEU A 546 -18.30 -24.80 -12.63
C LEU A 546 -16.92 -24.58 -11.99
N ASP A 547 -15.96 -25.47 -12.23
CA ASP A 547 -14.61 -25.34 -11.71
C ASP A 547 -13.86 -24.23 -12.45
N THR A 548 -13.29 -23.31 -11.69
CA THR A 548 -12.46 -22.22 -12.20
C THR A 548 -11.00 -22.56 -11.90
N LEU A 549 -10.10 -22.31 -12.85
CA LEU A 549 -8.67 -22.59 -12.68
C LEU A 549 -8.12 -21.81 -11.46
N LYS A 550 -7.60 -22.51 -10.43
CA LYS A 550 -7.12 -21.92 -9.15
C LYS A 550 -5.60 -21.87 -9.06
N VAL A 551 -4.95 -21.42 -10.13
CA VAL A 551 -3.50 -21.27 -10.19
C VAL A 551 -3.10 -19.81 -10.09
N SER A 552 -1.91 -19.52 -9.55
CA SER A 552 -1.33 -18.16 -9.67
C SER A 552 -1.08 -17.84 -11.16
N VAL A 553 -1.53 -16.68 -11.64
CA VAL A 553 -1.25 -16.23 -13.02
C VAL A 553 0.25 -16.10 -13.26
N VAL A 554 0.96 -15.51 -12.29
CA VAL A 554 2.41 -15.28 -12.37
C VAL A 554 3.15 -16.62 -12.29
N GLY A 555 2.69 -17.51 -11.42
CA GLY A 555 3.20 -18.89 -11.35
C GLY A 555 2.98 -19.65 -12.65
N LEU A 556 1.80 -19.53 -13.26
CA LEU A 556 1.44 -20.16 -14.53
C LEU A 556 2.29 -19.62 -15.68
N GLU A 557 2.45 -18.30 -15.79
CA GLU A 557 3.29 -17.65 -16.81
C GLU A 557 4.73 -18.17 -16.73
N ARG A 558 5.31 -18.24 -15.53
CA ARG A 558 6.67 -18.75 -15.32
C ARG A 558 6.80 -20.24 -15.61
N ALA A 559 5.88 -21.06 -15.13
CA ALA A 559 5.90 -22.50 -15.37
C ALA A 559 5.77 -22.80 -16.88
N LEU A 560 4.93 -22.02 -17.59
CA LEU A 560 4.83 -22.09 -19.04
C LEU A 560 6.13 -21.62 -19.72
N ASP A 561 6.75 -20.53 -19.28
CA ASP A 561 8.01 -20.04 -19.82
C ASP A 561 9.13 -21.09 -19.64
N GLN A 562 9.26 -21.67 -18.45
CA GLN A 562 10.18 -22.79 -18.17
C GLN A 562 9.91 -24.00 -19.05
N TYR A 563 8.65 -24.40 -19.20
CA TYR A 563 8.25 -25.51 -20.07
C TYR A 563 8.58 -25.22 -21.54
N THR A 564 8.33 -24.01 -22.03
CA THR A 564 8.68 -23.62 -23.41
C THR A 564 10.18 -23.53 -23.64
N ASN A 565 10.96 -23.17 -22.62
CA ASN A 565 12.41 -23.05 -22.69
C ASN A 565 13.16 -24.38 -22.48
N ALA A 566 12.50 -25.39 -21.88
CA ALA A 566 13.11 -26.70 -21.59
C ALA A 566 13.41 -27.55 -22.85
N ALA A 567 12.90 -27.16 -24.03
CA ALA A 567 13.14 -27.77 -25.35
C ALA A 567 12.84 -29.27 -25.50
N HIS A 568 12.39 -29.95 -24.43
CA HIS A 568 11.94 -31.34 -24.39
C HIS A 568 10.44 -31.39 -24.13
N PHE A 569 9.65 -31.70 -25.16
CA PHE A 569 8.18 -31.72 -25.13
C PHE A 569 7.61 -33.15 -25.11
N ASP A 570 8.40 -34.13 -24.67
CA ASP A 570 8.01 -35.55 -24.64
C ASP A 570 6.89 -35.84 -23.62
N SER A 571 6.76 -34.98 -22.59
CA SER A 571 5.68 -35.01 -21.60
C SER A 571 4.85 -33.71 -21.66
N PRO A 572 3.51 -33.77 -21.58
CA PRO A 572 2.65 -32.59 -21.57
C PRO A 572 2.89 -31.72 -20.32
N PHE A 573 2.59 -30.42 -20.43
CA PHE A 573 2.65 -29.49 -19.30
C PHE A 573 1.73 -29.94 -18.16
N ASP A 574 2.29 -30.10 -16.96
CA ASP A 574 1.55 -30.50 -15.77
C ASP A 574 1.14 -29.28 -14.93
N LEU A 575 -0.17 -29.01 -14.88
CA LEU A 575 -0.78 -27.95 -14.08
C LEU A 575 -0.50 -28.09 -12.58
N LYS A 576 -0.17 -29.29 -12.08
CA LYS A 576 0.19 -29.51 -10.66
C LYS A 576 1.51 -28.85 -10.24
N GLN A 577 2.35 -28.48 -11.21
CA GLN A 577 3.61 -27.76 -10.95
C GLN A 577 3.38 -26.27 -10.67
N VAL A 578 2.18 -25.76 -10.94
CA VAL A 578 1.84 -24.34 -10.75
C VAL A 578 1.35 -24.12 -9.32
N PRO A 579 1.92 -23.15 -8.57
CA PRO A 579 1.41 -22.81 -7.25
C PRO A 579 -0.07 -22.46 -7.26
N LEU A 580 -0.82 -23.05 -6.32
CA LEU A 580 -2.23 -22.76 -6.12
C LEU A 580 -2.39 -21.33 -5.59
N SER A 581 -3.36 -20.59 -6.13
CA SER A 581 -3.67 -19.24 -5.65
C SER A 581 -4.64 -19.30 -4.46
N THR A 582 -4.35 -18.58 -3.38
CA THR A 582 -5.25 -18.41 -2.22
C THR A 582 -6.50 -17.61 -2.57
N GLU A 583 -6.49 -16.90 -3.69
CA GLU A 583 -7.63 -16.16 -4.25
C GLU A 583 -7.94 -16.69 -5.66
N PRO A 584 -9.22 -16.95 -6.02
CA PRO A 584 -9.56 -17.26 -7.40
C PRO A 584 -9.09 -16.11 -8.30
N LEU A 585 -8.67 -16.44 -9.54
CA LEU A 585 -8.13 -15.50 -10.54
C LEU A 585 -8.95 -14.20 -10.76
N THR A 586 -10.22 -14.21 -10.35
CA THR A 586 -11.17 -13.10 -10.46
C THR A 586 -11.23 -12.18 -9.24
N ALA A 587 -10.61 -12.52 -8.10
CA ALA A 587 -10.73 -11.78 -6.83
C ALA A 587 -9.69 -10.66 -6.64
N SER A 588 -9.00 -10.24 -7.72
CA SER A 588 -7.94 -9.21 -7.66
C SER A 588 -8.43 -7.79 -7.33
N THR A 589 -9.57 -7.61 -6.66
CA THR A 589 -10.10 -6.31 -6.24
C THR A 589 -10.23 -6.14 -4.72
N ASN A 590 -9.86 -7.13 -3.89
CA ASN A 590 -9.88 -6.98 -2.43
C ASN A 590 -8.63 -6.28 -1.83
N GLU A 591 -8.04 -5.32 -2.55
CA GLU A 591 -6.95 -4.46 -2.04
C GLU A 591 -7.42 -3.29 -1.15
N ALA A 592 -8.71 -3.21 -0.81
CA ALA A 592 -9.24 -2.11 0.00
C ALA A 592 -8.76 -2.13 1.47
N LYS A 593 -8.24 -3.26 1.99
CA LYS A 593 -7.79 -3.36 3.39
C LYS A 593 -6.38 -2.81 3.68
N LYS A 594 -5.55 -2.53 2.65
CA LYS A 594 -4.17 -2.00 2.83
C LYS A 594 -3.95 -0.57 2.33
N LYS A 595 -4.93 0.06 1.67
CA LYS A 595 -4.82 1.43 1.14
C LYS A 595 -5.40 2.53 2.05
N ALA A 596 -5.89 2.20 3.25
CA ALA A 596 -6.42 3.17 4.20
C ALA A 596 -5.35 4.00 4.95
N ALA A 597 -4.09 3.60 4.91
CA ALA A 597 -2.98 4.35 5.49
C ALA A 597 -1.99 4.75 4.38
N LEU A 598 -2.16 5.98 3.86
CA LEU A 598 -1.24 6.81 3.05
C LEU A 598 -2.01 7.56 1.95
N MET A 599 -2.87 8.50 2.35
CA MET A 599 -3.19 9.66 1.52
C MET A 599 -2.28 10.81 1.98
N ASP A 600 -1.19 11.04 1.26
CA ASP A 600 -0.43 12.30 1.33
C ASP A 600 -0.19 12.83 -0.10
N ASP A 601 -0.43 14.13 -0.25
CA ASP A 601 -0.24 15.02 -1.40
C ASP A 601 -0.88 14.71 -2.78
N ALA A 602 -1.98 15.42 -3.05
CA ALA A 602 -2.68 15.55 -4.33
C ALA A 602 -1.91 16.38 -5.40
N SER A 603 -0.61 16.60 -5.25
CA SER A 603 0.24 17.27 -6.25
C SER A 603 1.23 16.32 -6.95
N ALA A 604 1.33 15.06 -6.50
CA ALA A 604 2.17 14.03 -7.13
C ALA A 604 1.40 13.11 -8.11
N ALA A 605 0.07 13.19 -8.15
CA ALA A 605 -0.80 12.33 -8.96
C ALA A 605 -0.66 12.53 -10.49
N MET A 606 -0.02 13.62 -10.92
CA MET A 606 0.09 13.97 -12.35
C MET A 606 1.37 13.46 -13.04
N LYS A 607 2.30 12.80 -12.30
CA LYS A 607 3.54 12.23 -12.86
C LYS A 607 3.68 10.71 -12.76
N LYS A 608 2.71 10.01 -12.14
CA LYS A 608 2.73 8.54 -11.98
C LYS A 608 1.71 7.79 -12.84
N GLN A 609 1.07 8.45 -13.81
CA GLN A 609 0.16 7.80 -14.78
C GLN A 609 0.87 7.14 -15.97
N GLN A 610 2.20 6.98 -15.95
CA GLN A 610 2.95 6.35 -17.04
C GLN A 610 3.74 5.09 -16.65
N GLU A 611 3.52 4.56 -15.44
CA GLU A 611 4.02 3.23 -15.04
C GLU A 611 2.89 2.42 -14.41
N ASP A 612 1.96 1.97 -15.25
CA ASP A 612 1.06 0.88 -14.90
C ASP A 612 1.30 -0.28 -15.88
N LYS A 613 2.10 -1.26 -15.43
CA LYS A 613 2.01 -2.70 -15.71
C LYS A 613 3.28 -3.42 -15.24
N LYS A 614 3.30 -3.82 -13.97
CA LYS A 614 3.84 -5.11 -13.47
C LYS A 614 3.53 -5.19 -11.97
N LYS A 615 2.54 -6.02 -11.61
CA LYS A 615 2.34 -6.42 -10.21
C LYS A 615 3.63 -7.10 -9.75
N GLY A 616 4.18 -6.67 -8.61
CA GLY A 616 5.28 -7.41 -7.97
C GLY A 616 4.80 -8.77 -7.48
N PRO A 617 5.68 -9.78 -7.39
CA PRO A 617 5.32 -11.13 -6.96
C PRO A 617 4.79 -11.14 -5.51
N SER A 618 3.80 -11.99 -5.23
CA SER A 618 3.28 -12.25 -3.88
C SER A 618 4.39 -12.78 -2.94
N ARG A 619 4.20 -12.73 -1.62
CA ARG A 619 5.23 -13.22 -0.67
C ARG A 619 5.57 -14.70 -0.89
N GLN A 620 4.58 -15.54 -1.21
CA GLN A 620 4.82 -16.94 -1.57
C GLN A 620 5.61 -17.06 -2.89
N GLU A 621 5.34 -16.21 -3.87
CA GLU A 621 6.08 -16.17 -5.14
C GLU A 621 7.52 -15.70 -4.96
N GLN A 622 7.77 -14.73 -4.06
CA GLN A 622 9.13 -14.29 -3.71
C GLN A 622 9.95 -15.43 -3.11
N PHE A 623 9.37 -16.19 -2.19
CA PHE A 623 10.03 -17.38 -1.65
C PHE A 623 10.26 -18.45 -2.72
N ALA A 624 9.26 -18.72 -3.57
CA ALA A 624 9.42 -19.67 -4.68
C ALA A 624 10.52 -19.24 -5.66
N LEU A 625 10.69 -17.93 -5.90
CA LEU A 625 11.78 -17.38 -6.72
C LEU A 625 13.14 -17.55 -6.03
N GLN A 626 13.24 -17.15 -4.77
CA GLN A 626 14.46 -17.27 -3.96
C GLN A 626 14.94 -18.72 -3.90
N LEU A 627 14.06 -19.66 -3.56
CA LEU A 627 14.39 -21.08 -3.45
C LEU A 627 14.75 -21.70 -4.81
N SER A 628 14.05 -21.32 -5.89
CA SER A 628 14.38 -21.80 -7.24
C SER A 628 15.75 -21.31 -7.76
N SER A 629 16.28 -20.21 -7.21
CA SER A 629 17.62 -19.73 -7.55
C SER A 629 18.74 -20.54 -6.92
N MET A 630 18.41 -21.39 -5.94
CA MET A 630 19.35 -22.23 -5.19
C MET A 630 19.33 -23.66 -5.77
N PRO A 631 20.39 -24.12 -6.47
CA PRO A 631 20.39 -25.41 -7.18
C PRO A 631 20.12 -26.63 -6.29
N GLU A 632 20.53 -26.55 -5.03
CA GLU A 632 20.35 -27.60 -4.02
C GLU A 632 18.86 -27.89 -3.68
N PHE A 633 17.99 -26.89 -3.78
CA PHE A 633 16.56 -27.03 -3.47
C PHE A 633 15.69 -27.28 -4.70
N VAL A 634 16.25 -27.20 -5.91
CA VAL A 634 15.52 -27.55 -7.15
C VAL A 634 15.13 -29.03 -7.17
N ALA A 635 15.95 -29.90 -6.57
CA ALA A 635 15.69 -31.33 -6.47
C ALA A 635 14.54 -31.68 -5.50
N CYS A 636 14.10 -30.73 -4.66
CA CYS A 636 13.00 -30.94 -3.69
C CYS A 636 11.60 -30.85 -4.32
N GLY A 637 11.51 -30.56 -5.62
CA GLY A 637 10.26 -30.42 -6.34
C GLY A 637 9.62 -29.03 -6.21
N PRO A 638 8.37 -28.87 -6.68
CA PRO A 638 7.67 -27.59 -6.62
C PRO A 638 7.26 -27.26 -5.17
N LEU A 639 7.45 -25.98 -4.79
CA LEU A 639 7.02 -25.45 -3.51
C LEU A 639 5.48 -25.45 -3.43
N PHE A 640 4.94 -26.11 -2.40
CA PHE A 640 3.50 -26.13 -2.13
C PHE A 640 3.05 -24.88 -1.38
N LYS A 641 3.74 -24.54 -0.27
CA LYS A 641 3.37 -23.41 0.60
C LYS A 641 4.56 -22.92 1.43
N SER A 642 4.64 -21.61 1.63
CA SER A 642 5.45 -21.00 2.69
C SER A 642 4.53 -20.50 3.81
N CYS A 643 4.83 -20.87 5.06
CA CYS A 643 4.09 -20.44 6.24
C CYS A 643 4.47 -19.02 6.69
N ALA A 644 3.74 -18.48 7.67
CA ALA A 644 4.13 -17.22 8.31
C ALA A 644 5.43 -17.41 9.12
N ALA A 645 6.20 -16.33 9.27
CA ALA A 645 7.41 -16.35 10.11
C ALA A 645 7.02 -16.50 11.58
N VAL A 646 7.74 -17.36 12.30
CA VAL A 646 7.64 -17.57 13.74
C VAL A 646 8.93 -17.03 14.36
N GLU A 647 8.82 -16.08 15.28
CA GLU A 647 9.98 -15.59 16.05
C GLU A 647 10.42 -16.70 17.01
N LEU A 648 11.71 -17.03 17.04
CA LEU A 648 12.29 -18.05 17.93
C LEU A 648 13.08 -17.44 19.10
N THR A 649 13.10 -16.11 19.15
CA THR A 649 13.82 -15.29 20.14
C THR A 649 13.00 -14.04 20.42
N GLU A 650 13.05 -13.53 21.64
CA GLU A 650 12.41 -12.25 21.97
C GLU A 650 13.14 -11.06 21.30
N THR A 651 12.40 -10.01 20.96
CA THR A 651 12.87 -8.87 20.14
C THR A 651 14.03 -8.03 20.72
N ILE A 652 14.43 -8.26 21.98
CA ILE A 652 15.46 -7.51 22.71
C ILE A 652 16.65 -8.43 23.12
N THR A 653 16.76 -9.61 22.51
CA THR A 653 17.85 -10.55 22.80
C THR A 653 19.10 -10.25 21.97
N GLU A 654 20.20 -10.91 22.32
CA GLU A 654 21.52 -10.81 21.70
C GLU A 654 21.49 -11.17 20.20
N TYR A 655 20.60 -12.10 19.82
CA TYR A 655 20.42 -12.54 18.44
C TYR A 655 18.93 -12.67 18.13
N ASN A 656 18.45 -11.94 17.13
CA ASN A 656 17.08 -12.08 16.65
C ASN A 656 17.02 -13.17 15.58
N VAL A 657 16.28 -14.25 15.83
CA VAL A 657 16.10 -15.37 14.90
C VAL A 657 14.61 -15.63 14.68
N SER A 658 14.19 -15.65 13.42
CA SER A 658 12.84 -16.07 13.03
C SER A 658 12.91 -17.22 12.03
N CYS A 659 11.89 -18.09 12.02
CA CYS A 659 11.81 -19.25 11.17
C CYS A 659 10.60 -19.18 10.21
N VAL A 660 10.84 -19.45 8.93
CA VAL A 660 9.81 -19.64 7.91
C VAL A 660 9.84 -21.09 7.44
N LYS A 661 8.70 -21.78 7.53
CA LYS A 661 8.53 -23.16 7.09
C LYS A 661 8.10 -23.19 5.61
N HIS A 662 8.85 -23.91 4.77
CA HIS A 662 8.56 -24.12 3.36
C HIS A 662 8.22 -25.59 3.12
N ILE A 663 6.99 -25.87 2.70
CA ILE A 663 6.48 -27.21 2.42
C ILE A 663 6.55 -27.43 0.91
N PHE A 664 7.20 -28.50 0.48
CA PHE A 664 7.22 -28.93 -0.91
C PHE A 664 6.08 -29.92 -1.21
N ASN A 665 5.74 -30.13 -2.48
CA ASN A 665 4.79 -31.19 -2.84
C ASN A 665 5.38 -32.58 -2.56
N ASP A 666 6.70 -32.74 -2.75
CA ASP A 666 7.43 -33.97 -2.46
C ASP A 666 7.76 -34.07 -0.96
N ASP A 667 8.48 -35.10 -0.54
CA ASP A 667 8.70 -35.45 0.88
C ASP A 667 9.78 -34.61 1.59
N PHE A 668 9.79 -33.30 1.32
CA PHE A 668 10.72 -32.33 1.91
C PHE A 668 10.04 -31.15 2.61
N VAL A 669 10.63 -30.75 3.74
CA VAL A 669 10.32 -29.52 4.48
C VAL A 669 11.60 -28.72 4.66
N LEU A 670 11.60 -27.47 4.22
CA LEU A 670 12.74 -26.57 4.36
C LEU A 670 12.43 -25.51 5.41
N LEU A 671 13.31 -25.40 6.41
CA LEU A 671 13.26 -24.41 7.47
C LEU A 671 14.24 -23.30 7.12
N GLN A 672 13.73 -22.11 6.82
CA GLN A 672 14.50 -20.90 6.59
C GLN A 672 14.61 -20.13 7.92
N PHE A 673 15.82 -19.82 8.35
CA PHE A 673 16.08 -19.02 9.55
C PHE A 673 16.65 -17.67 9.15
N ASP A 674 15.90 -16.61 9.42
CA ASP A 674 16.36 -15.24 9.25
C ASP A 674 16.95 -14.75 10.58
N CYS A 675 18.27 -14.58 10.59
CA CYS A 675 19.09 -14.24 11.76
C CYS A 675 19.57 -12.79 11.68
N ARG A 676 19.68 -12.12 12.82
CA ARG A 676 20.26 -10.79 12.95
C ARG A 676 21.04 -10.66 14.26
N ASN A 677 22.32 -10.34 14.14
CA ASN A 677 23.17 -10.00 15.27
C ASN A 677 22.85 -8.58 15.79
N THR A 678 22.52 -8.45 17.07
CA THR A 678 22.22 -7.16 17.73
C THR A 678 23.38 -6.64 18.59
N LEU A 679 24.49 -7.39 18.69
CA LEU A 679 25.71 -7.01 19.38
C LEU A 679 26.70 -6.34 18.43
N ASN A 680 27.16 -5.13 18.76
CA ASN A 680 28.02 -4.31 17.88
C ASN A 680 29.52 -4.53 18.09
N ASP A 681 29.89 -5.29 19.10
CA ASP A 681 31.25 -5.72 19.45
C ASP A 681 31.59 -7.12 18.92
N GLN A 682 30.67 -7.76 18.17
CA GLN A 682 30.86 -9.12 17.64
C GLN A 682 30.57 -9.23 16.15
N LEU A 683 31.40 -9.99 15.43
CA LEU A 683 31.12 -10.55 14.12
C LEU A 683 30.94 -12.06 14.25
N LEU A 684 29.82 -12.60 13.78
CA LEU A 684 29.58 -14.05 13.83
C LEU A 684 29.99 -14.69 12.50
N GLU A 685 30.74 -15.78 12.56
CA GLU A 685 31.14 -16.58 11.41
C GLU A 685 30.55 -18.01 11.49
N GLU A 686 30.38 -18.65 10.34
CA GLU A 686 29.84 -20.03 10.23
C GLU A 686 28.52 -20.23 11.02
N VAL A 687 27.57 -19.30 10.85
CA VAL A 687 26.30 -19.30 11.60
C VAL A 687 25.32 -20.30 11.00
N PHE A 688 24.85 -21.26 11.77
CA PHE A 688 23.78 -22.18 11.37
C PHE A 688 22.88 -22.58 12.54
N VAL A 689 21.71 -23.14 12.24
CA VAL A 689 20.81 -23.68 13.26
C VAL A 689 20.89 -25.20 13.23
N GLU A 690 21.21 -25.79 14.38
CA GLU A 690 21.10 -27.22 14.64
C GLU A 690 19.70 -27.53 15.18
N ILE A 691 19.11 -28.59 14.65
CA ILE A 691 17.74 -29.00 14.96
C ILE A 691 17.76 -30.43 15.48
N GLU A 692 17.16 -30.64 16.65
CA GLU A 692 17.05 -31.94 17.32
C GLU A 692 15.57 -32.27 17.59
N PRO A 693 15.01 -33.36 17.05
CA PRO A 693 13.62 -33.74 17.32
C PRO A 693 13.43 -34.09 18.80
N GLN A 694 12.44 -33.47 19.45
CA GLN A 694 12.21 -33.61 20.90
C GLN A 694 11.39 -34.85 21.27
N ASP A 695 10.55 -35.34 20.37
CA ASP A 695 9.45 -36.24 20.74
C ASP A 695 9.83 -37.74 20.83
N GLU A 696 10.99 -38.20 20.30
CA GLU A 696 11.24 -39.66 20.17
C GLU A 696 12.68 -40.19 20.47
N GLY A 697 13.62 -39.40 20.99
CA GLY A 697 14.98 -39.88 21.30
C GLY A 697 15.86 -40.14 20.05
N GLU A 698 16.91 -40.97 20.15
CA GLU A 698 17.91 -41.21 19.08
C GLU A 698 17.32 -41.83 17.78
N ASP A 699 16.11 -42.38 17.81
CA ASP A 699 15.42 -43.03 16.68
C ASP A 699 14.24 -42.18 16.12
N SER A 700 14.40 -40.85 16.03
CA SER A 700 13.38 -40.00 15.41
C SER A 700 13.23 -40.29 13.90
N PRO A 701 11.99 -40.39 13.37
CA PRO A 701 11.76 -40.67 11.96
C PRO A 701 12.05 -39.46 11.04
N TRP A 702 12.29 -38.27 11.61
CA TRP A 702 12.68 -37.08 10.87
C TRP A 702 14.18 -37.02 10.65
N HIS A 703 14.60 -36.93 9.39
CA HIS A 703 16.02 -36.89 9.03
C HIS A 703 16.41 -35.51 8.48
N VAL A 704 17.42 -34.89 9.11
CA VAL A 704 18.08 -33.68 8.58
C VAL A 704 18.97 -34.09 7.41
N GLN A 705 18.61 -33.64 6.20
CA GLN A 705 19.34 -33.99 4.99
C GLN A 705 20.53 -33.06 4.72
N SER A 706 20.35 -31.77 4.97
CA SER A 706 21.41 -30.77 4.75
C SER A 706 21.17 -29.52 5.58
N VAL A 707 22.25 -28.88 6.02
CA VAL A 707 22.26 -27.57 6.67
C VAL A 707 23.15 -26.65 5.86
N ARG A 708 22.65 -25.46 5.54
CA ARG A 708 23.41 -24.43 4.81
C ARG A 708 23.80 -23.31 5.76
N PRO A 709 25.07 -23.26 6.23
CA PRO A 709 25.53 -22.21 7.11
C PRO A 709 25.67 -20.87 6.38
N LEU A 710 25.52 -19.79 7.14
CA LEU A 710 25.83 -18.43 6.75
C LEU A 710 27.32 -18.17 7.04
N ALA A 711 28.06 -17.65 6.05
CA ALA A 711 29.50 -17.44 6.20
C ALA A 711 29.83 -16.39 7.27
N GLN A 712 29.14 -15.25 7.25
CA GLN A 712 29.34 -14.14 8.19
C GLN A 712 28.01 -13.42 8.47
N LEU A 713 27.80 -12.99 9.72
CA LEU A 713 26.66 -12.20 10.17
C LEU A 713 27.15 -10.95 10.94
N PRO A 714 27.38 -9.82 10.25
CA PRO A 714 27.78 -8.57 10.88
C PRO A 714 26.68 -7.92 11.71
N PHE A 715 27.07 -7.03 12.64
CA PHE A 715 26.14 -6.25 13.46
C PHE A 715 25.07 -5.54 12.62
N GLY A 716 23.81 -5.75 13.01
CA GLY A 716 22.66 -5.05 12.44
C GLY A 716 22.26 -5.47 11.03
N GLN A 717 23.01 -6.35 10.36
CA GLN A 717 22.71 -6.88 9.03
C GLN A 717 21.92 -8.20 9.15
N PRO A 718 20.83 -8.37 8.39
CA PRO A 718 20.11 -9.64 8.35
C PRO A 718 20.87 -10.67 7.49
N GLY A 719 20.88 -11.93 7.91
CA GLY A 719 21.39 -13.06 7.15
C GLY A 719 20.48 -14.27 7.29
N THR A 720 20.58 -15.22 6.37
CA THR A 720 19.67 -16.37 6.31
C THR A 720 20.44 -17.69 6.26
N THR A 721 20.04 -18.66 7.09
CA THR A 721 20.52 -20.05 7.09
C THR A 721 19.36 -21.01 6.82
N TYR A 722 19.64 -22.19 6.30
CA TYR A 722 18.60 -23.16 5.91
C TYR A 722 18.85 -24.55 6.48
N VAL A 723 17.79 -25.25 6.87
CA VAL A 723 17.81 -26.67 7.26
C VAL A 723 16.77 -27.43 6.45
N LEU A 724 17.20 -28.43 5.69
CA LEU A 724 16.34 -29.30 4.90
C LEU A 724 16.04 -30.58 5.66
N LEU A 725 14.76 -30.85 5.88
CA LEU A 725 14.23 -32.06 6.51
C LEU A 725 13.59 -32.95 5.45
N LYS A 726 13.88 -34.25 5.51
CA LYS A 726 13.12 -35.28 4.78
C LYS A 726 12.00 -35.79 5.69
N MET A 727 10.78 -35.81 5.15
CA MET A 727 9.63 -36.36 5.85
C MET A 727 9.78 -37.88 6.05
N PRO A 728 9.27 -38.42 7.17
CA PRO A 728 9.17 -39.86 7.42
C PRO A 728 8.42 -40.64 6.33
N GLU A 729 8.89 -41.86 6.02
CA GLU A 729 8.23 -42.76 5.05
C GLU A 729 6.94 -43.40 5.60
N ASP A 730 6.72 -43.35 6.91
CA ASP A 730 5.53 -43.84 7.59
C ASP A 730 4.36 -42.83 7.61
N GLY A 731 4.51 -41.70 6.92
CA GLY A 731 3.44 -40.73 6.69
C GLY A 731 3.17 -39.77 7.86
N ARG A 732 4.01 -39.77 8.91
CA ARG A 732 3.93 -38.79 9.99
C ARG A 732 4.42 -37.42 9.51
N ILE A 733 3.61 -36.39 9.77
CA ILE A 733 3.87 -35.01 9.31
C ILE A 733 4.02 -34.00 10.45
N ALA A 734 3.68 -34.39 11.69
CA ALA A 734 3.85 -33.55 12.86
C ALA A 734 5.18 -33.84 13.56
N GLY A 735 5.81 -32.81 14.13
CA GLY A 735 7.02 -32.95 14.93
C GLY A 735 7.42 -31.67 15.64
N THR A 736 7.90 -31.81 16.87
CA THR A 736 8.50 -30.72 17.64
C THR A 736 10.02 -30.85 17.62
N PHE A 737 10.71 -29.75 17.33
CA PHE A 737 12.15 -29.74 17.21
C PHE A 737 12.80 -28.68 18.11
N GLY A 738 13.72 -29.10 18.96
CA GLY A 738 14.61 -28.18 19.67
C GLY A 738 15.58 -27.53 18.68
N ALA A 739 15.78 -26.23 18.80
CA ALA A 739 16.65 -25.47 17.92
C ALA A 739 17.79 -24.79 18.70
N LYS A 740 19.01 -24.86 18.17
CA LYS A 740 20.20 -24.22 18.73
C LYS A 740 20.94 -23.47 17.63
N LEU A 741 21.14 -22.17 17.78
CA LEU A 741 21.97 -21.37 16.90
C LEU A 741 23.44 -21.61 17.26
N LYS A 742 24.24 -22.11 16.30
CA LYS A 742 25.67 -22.35 16.43
C LYS A 742 26.44 -21.39 15.55
N PHE A 743 27.49 -20.77 16.08
CA PHE A 743 28.34 -19.83 15.36
C PHE A 743 29.69 -19.69 16.04
N LYS A 744 30.63 -19.04 15.35
CA LYS A 744 31.92 -18.61 15.91
C LYS A 744 31.94 -17.10 16.10
N ILE A 745 32.35 -16.63 17.28
CA ILE A 745 32.50 -15.20 17.55
C ILE A 745 33.90 -14.74 17.18
N CYS A 746 33.97 -13.61 16.48
CA CYS A 746 35.14 -12.78 16.34
C CYS A 746 34.86 -11.40 16.96
N ASP A 747 35.66 -10.99 17.95
CA ASP A 747 35.52 -9.69 18.60
C ASP A 747 35.92 -8.56 17.64
N VAL A 748 35.08 -7.53 17.51
CA VAL A 748 35.30 -6.38 16.61
C VAL A 748 35.22 -5.05 17.37
N ASP A 749 35.98 -4.04 16.92
CA ASP A 749 35.88 -2.69 17.47
C ASP A 749 34.47 -2.11 17.19
N PRO A 750 33.71 -1.70 18.22
CA PRO A 750 32.32 -1.23 18.09
C PRO A 750 32.12 0.00 17.20
N THR A 751 33.20 0.71 16.87
CA THR A 751 33.20 1.97 16.12
C THR A 751 33.64 1.78 14.66
N THR A 752 34.59 0.86 14.43
CA THR A 752 35.17 0.62 13.10
C THR A 752 34.68 -0.67 12.45
N GLY A 753 34.22 -1.64 13.24
CA GLY A 753 33.80 -2.97 12.79
C GLY A 753 34.96 -3.86 12.35
N GLU A 754 36.21 -3.48 12.65
CA GLU A 754 37.40 -4.27 12.34
C GLU A 754 37.68 -5.30 13.45
N PRO A 755 38.09 -6.54 13.11
CA PRO A 755 38.40 -7.57 14.10
C PRO A 755 39.60 -7.19 14.97
N GLU A 756 39.43 -7.28 16.29
CA GLU A 756 40.48 -6.97 17.27
C GLU A 756 41.55 -8.08 17.34
N SER A 757 41.18 -9.31 16.99
CA SER A 757 42.07 -10.48 16.92
C SER A 757 41.58 -11.48 15.86
N ASN A 758 42.42 -12.46 15.50
CA ASN A 758 42.05 -13.57 14.60
C ASN A 758 41.52 -14.80 15.37
N ASP A 759 41.29 -14.67 16.68
CA ASP A 759 40.81 -15.78 17.51
C ASP A 759 39.29 -15.92 17.34
N LEU A 760 38.83 -17.15 17.11
CA LEU A 760 37.42 -17.51 16.90
C LEU A 760 36.96 -18.42 18.04
N TYR A 761 35.83 -18.09 18.67
CA TYR A 761 35.26 -18.86 19.78
C TYR A 761 33.95 -19.52 19.37
N ASP A 762 33.83 -20.84 19.52
CA ASP A 762 32.57 -21.54 19.28
C ASP A 762 31.54 -21.20 20.37
N GLU A 763 30.35 -20.76 19.98
CA GLU A 763 29.23 -20.50 20.89
C GLU A 763 27.95 -21.19 20.40
N VAL A 764 27.07 -21.51 21.36
CA VAL A 764 25.77 -22.11 21.12
C VAL A 764 24.70 -21.32 21.88
N TYR A 765 23.74 -20.79 21.15
CA TYR A 765 22.61 -20.04 21.69
C TYR A 765 21.31 -20.84 21.53
N ALA A 766 20.58 -21.03 22.63
CA ALA A 766 19.33 -21.81 22.62
C ALA A 766 18.18 -20.99 22.03
N LEU A 767 17.40 -21.61 21.14
CA LEU A 767 16.22 -21.00 20.52
C LEU A 767 14.94 -21.67 21.03
N GLU A 768 13.80 -21.01 20.84
CA GLU A 768 12.50 -21.65 21.06
C GLU A 768 12.30 -22.85 20.12
N PRO A 769 11.60 -23.91 20.58
CA PRO A 769 11.35 -25.08 19.75
C PRO A 769 10.45 -24.75 18.56
N ILE A 770 10.67 -25.46 17.46
CA ILE A 770 9.93 -25.31 16.21
C ILE A 770 8.90 -26.42 16.13
N GLU A 771 7.64 -26.05 15.93
CA GLU A 771 6.57 -27.00 15.70
C GLU A 771 6.25 -27.05 14.20
N VAL A 772 6.30 -28.26 13.63
CA VAL A 772 5.74 -28.57 12.32
C VAL A 772 4.45 -29.34 12.56
N GLY A 773 3.32 -28.80 12.12
CA GLY A 773 2.00 -29.37 12.36
C GLY A 773 1.19 -29.56 11.09
N LEU A 774 0.07 -30.30 11.17
CA LEU A 774 -0.80 -30.58 10.02
C LEU A 774 -1.29 -29.31 9.30
N ALA A 775 -1.53 -28.22 10.03
CA ALA A 775 -1.91 -26.92 9.47
C ALA A 775 -0.89 -26.37 8.46
N ASP A 776 0.40 -26.71 8.60
CA ASP A 776 1.45 -26.27 7.68
C ASP A 776 1.25 -26.88 6.29
N PHE A 777 0.74 -28.12 6.23
CA PHE A 777 0.48 -28.89 5.00
C PHE A 777 -0.87 -28.60 4.36
N LEU A 778 -1.69 -27.73 4.97
CA LEU A 778 -2.98 -27.32 4.45
C LEU A 778 -2.92 -25.93 3.82
N LEU A 779 -3.57 -25.78 2.67
CA LEU A 779 -3.74 -24.50 1.98
C LEU A 779 -5.23 -24.15 1.91
N ALA A 780 -5.58 -22.96 2.42
CA ALA A 780 -6.92 -22.42 2.29
C ALA A 780 -7.26 -22.15 0.82
N THR A 781 -8.23 -22.90 0.28
CA THR A 781 -8.73 -22.71 -1.09
C THR A 781 -10.25 -22.67 -1.07
N ALA A 782 -10.84 -21.73 -1.82
CA ALA A 782 -12.30 -21.66 -2.01
C ALA A 782 -12.85 -22.98 -2.61
N PRO A 783 -14.15 -23.32 -2.44
CA PRO A 783 -14.74 -24.54 -2.99
C PRO A 783 -14.74 -24.56 -4.53
N LYS A 784 -14.78 -25.76 -5.14
CA LYS A 784 -14.84 -25.93 -6.60
C LYS A 784 -16.31 -25.82 -7.05
N GLY A 785 -16.69 -24.68 -7.62
CA GLY A 785 -18.05 -24.35 -8.06
C GLY A 785 -18.70 -23.23 -7.24
N ALA A 786 -20.00 -23.00 -7.44
CA ALA A 786 -20.73 -21.89 -6.80
C ALA A 786 -21.08 -22.12 -5.32
N SER A 787 -21.14 -23.37 -4.85
CA SER A 787 -21.51 -23.72 -3.47
C SER A 787 -20.71 -24.90 -2.94
N PHE A 788 -20.50 -24.92 -1.62
CA PHE A 788 -19.83 -26.01 -0.92
C PHE A 788 -20.56 -27.33 -1.12
N THR A 789 -21.89 -27.30 -1.07
CA THR A 789 -22.76 -28.48 -1.21
C THR A 789 -22.53 -29.21 -2.53
N THR A 790 -22.36 -28.46 -3.62
CA THR A 790 -22.13 -29.06 -4.95
C THR A 790 -20.80 -29.82 -5.00
N THR A 791 -19.74 -29.27 -4.39
CA THR A 791 -18.44 -29.94 -4.32
C THR A 791 -18.47 -31.14 -3.37
N TRP A 792 -19.16 -30.98 -2.24
CA TRP A 792 -19.34 -32.02 -1.22
C TRP A 792 -20.02 -33.25 -1.78
N ASP A 793 -21.11 -33.07 -2.54
CA ASP A 793 -21.87 -34.17 -3.12
C ASP A 793 -21.13 -34.85 -4.28
N ALA A 794 -20.33 -34.11 -5.06
CA ALA A 794 -19.48 -34.69 -6.09
C ALA A 794 -18.41 -35.63 -5.50
N LEU A 795 -17.78 -35.24 -4.37
CA LEU A 795 -16.81 -36.08 -3.67
C LEU A 795 -17.42 -37.31 -2.99
N LYS A 796 -18.76 -37.43 -2.94
CA LYS A 796 -19.44 -38.56 -2.31
C LYS A 796 -19.24 -39.89 -3.04
N GLU A 797 -19.04 -39.85 -4.36
CA GLU A 797 -18.91 -41.07 -5.19
C GLU A 797 -17.46 -41.57 -5.30
N GLU A 798 -16.47 -40.69 -5.14
CA GLU A 798 -15.04 -40.99 -5.34
C GLU A 798 -14.18 -40.79 -4.08
N GLY A 799 -14.70 -40.13 -3.04
CA GLY A 799 -13.95 -39.77 -1.83
C GLY A 799 -14.26 -40.64 -0.62
N HIS A 800 -13.31 -40.67 0.31
CA HIS A 800 -13.40 -41.31 1.61
C HIS A 800 -13.91 -40.31 2.65
N GLU A 801 -14.88 -40.76 3.46
CA GLU A 801 -15.50 -39.97 4.53
C GLU A 801 -15.05 -40.45 5.90
N THR A 802 -14.59 -39.53 6.74
CA THR A 802 -14.25 -39.76 8.15
C THR A 802 -15.09 -38.85 9.03
N GLU A 803 -15.67 -39.38 10.10
CA GLU A 803 -16.50 -38.64 11.06
C GLU A 803 -15.94 -38.82 12.47
N GLU A 804 -15.67 -37.71 13.17
CA GLU A 804 -15.18 -37.69 14.54
C GLU A 804 -15.99 -36.72 15.41
N SER A 805 -16.10 -37.01 16.70
CA SER A 805 -16.86 -36.19 17.66
C SER A 805 -16.03 -35.85 18.90
N TYR A 806 -16.03 -34.57 19.26
CA TYR A 806 -15.20 -34.00 20.32
C TYR A 806 -16.02 -33.18 21.30
N ALA A 807 -15.59 -33.13 22.56
CA ALA A 807 -16.10 -32.22 23.58
C ALA A 807 -15.03 -31.16 23.87
N LEU A 808 -15.30 -29.90 23.50
CA LEU A 808 -14.36 -28.79 23.68
C LEU A 808 -14.55 -28.17 25.07
N SER A 809 -13.79 -28.64 26.05
CA SER A 809 -13.87 -28.19 27.45
C SER A 809 -13.34 -26.77 27.68
N ASN A 810 -12.41 -26.30 26.84
CA ASN A 810 -11.74 -24.99 26.96
C ASN A 810 -12.35 -23.89 26.07
N VAL A 811 -13.59 -24.09 25.61
CA VAL A 811 -14.27 -23.18 24.68
C VAL A 811 -15.70 -22.97 25.16
N HIS A 812 -16.05 -21.71 25.44
CA HIS A 812 -17.34 -21.35 26.06
C HIS A 812 -18.29 -20.60 25.11
N THR A 813 -17.85 -20.30 23.88
CA THR A 813 -18.70 -19.65 22.85
C THR A 813 -18.49 -20.32 21.49
N LEU A 814 -19.53 -20.29 20.66
CA LEU A 814 -19.47 -20.82 19.29
C LEU A 814 -18.49 -20.00 18.42
N GLU A 815 -18.40 -18.69 18.66
CA GLU A 815 -17.47 -17.80 17.95
C GLU A 815 -15.99 -18.11 18.26
N ASP A 816 -15.68 -18.43 19.52
CA ASP A 816 -14.32 -18.83 19.91
C ASP A 816 -13.98 -20.21 19.35
N ALA A 817 -14.95 -21.15 19.34
CA ALA A 817 -14.78 -22.46 18.69
C ALA A 817 -14.44 -22.32 17.21
N VAL A 818 -15.20 -21.53 16.47
CA VAL A 818 -14.95 -21.25 15.05
C VAL A 818 -13.58 -20.61 14.84
N SER A 819 -13.22 -19.62 15.67
CA SER A 819 -11.94 -18.91 15.55
C SER A 819 -10.73 -19.83 15.81
N LYS A 820 -10.81 -20.70 16.82
CA LYS A 820 -9.79 -21.71 17.12
C LYS A 820 -9.68 -22.75 16.02
N LEU A 821 -10.80 -23.29 15.54
CA LEU A 821 -10.82 -24.26 14.44
C LEU A 821 -10.21 -23.72 13.14
N LEU A 822 -10.49 -22.46 12.80
CA LEU A 822 -9.88 -21.81 11.63
C LEU A 822 -8.36 -21.65 11.77
N LYS A 823 -7.86 -21.39 12.98
CA LYS A 823 -6.42 -21.35 13.27
C LYS A 823 -5.78 -22.74 13.16
N CYS A 824 -6.41 -23.77 13.73
CA CYS A 824 -5.87 -25.13 13.71
C CYS A 824 -5.91 -25.76 12.31
N THR A 825 -6.99 -25.56 11.55
CA THR A 825 -7.16 -26.19 10.24
C THR A 825 -6.52 -25.40 9.10
N ALA A 826 -6.37 -24.08 9.24
CA ALA A 826 -5.92 -23.19 8.17
C ALA A 826 -6.73 -23.36 6.85
N LEU A 827 -7.99 -23.81 6.95
CA LEU A 827 -8.90 -24.01 5.81
C LEU A 827 -9.75 -22.77 5.52
N PHE A 828 -10.27 -22.67 4.31
CA PHE A 828 -11.12 -21.58 3.86
C PHE A 828 -12.57 -21.76 4.35
N PRO A 829 -13.15 -20.80 5.10
CA PRO A 829 -14.55 -20.85 5.48
C PRO A 829 -15.46 -20.55 4.27
N CYS A 830 -16.35 -21.48 3.95
CA CYS A 830 -17.28 -21.35 2.83
C CYS A 830 -18.58 -20.66 3.29
N GLU A 831 -19.24 -19.94 2.36
CA GLU A 831 -20.62 -19.45 2.54
C GLU A 831 -20.83 -18.57 3.80
N HIS A 832 -19.80 -17.78 4.17
CA HIS A 832 -19.79 -16.95 5.39
C HIS A 832 -20.05 -17.74 6.69
N SER A 833 -19.82 -19.05 6.68
CA SER A 833 -20.02 -19.94 7.84
C SER A 833 -19.06 -19.66 9.00
N ASN A 834 -18.10 -18.76 8.84
CA ASN A 834 -17.29 -18.23 9.94
C ASN A 834 -18.02 -17.21 10.83
N ARG A 835 -19.20 -16.71 10.42
CA ARG A 835 -20.01 -15.79 11.22
C ARG A 835 -21.13 -16.54 11.94
N VAL A 836 -21.07 -16.56 13.26
CA VAL A 836 -22.13 -17.14 14.09
C VAL A 836 -23.24 -16.08 14.30
N PRO A 837 -24.51 -16.38 13.97
CA PRO A 837 -25.62 -15.47 14.26
C PRO A 837 -25.92 -15.38 15.77
N GLU A 838 -26.21 -14.17 16.27
CA GLU A 838 -26.51 -13.93 17.68
C GLU A 838 -27.68 -14.80 18.19
N GLY A 839 -27.51 -15.43 19.36
CA GLY A 839 -28.57 -16.16 20.07
C GLY A 839 -28.81 -17.61 19.62
N LYS A 840 -27.96 -18.20 18.77
CA LYS A 840 -28.07 -19.61 18.37
C LYS A 840 -27.30 -20.55 19.32
N SER A 841 -27.90 -21.69 19.63
CA SER A 841 -27.27 -22.78 20.41
C SER A 841 -26.55 -23.83 19.54
N SER A 842 -26.69 -23.75 18.22
CA SER A 842 -25.98 -24.60 17.26
C SER A 842 -25.56 -23.83 16.03
N HIS A 843 -24.42 -24.22 15.46
CA HIS A 843 -23.83 -23.60 14.28
C HIS A 843 -23.17 -24.65 13.39
N GLN A 844 -23.14 -24.39 12.08
CA GLN A 844 -22.49 -25.26 11.11
C GLN A 844 -21.39 -24.47 10.39
N LEU A 845 -20.16 -24.94 10.52
CA LEU A 845 -18.97 -24.40 9.87
C LEU A 845 -18.62 -25.30 8.66
N LEU A 846 -18.40 -24.67 7.51
CA LEU A 846 -18.06 -25.34 6.26
C LEU A 846 -16.66 -24.90 5.84
N LEU A 847 -15.73 -25.85 5.70
CA LEU A 847 -14.33 -25.57 5.41
C LEU A 847 -13.88 -26.27 4.13
N CYS A 848 -13.08 -25.58 3.32
CA CYS A 848 -12.48 -26.13 2.11
C CYS A 848 -10.98 -25.79 2.03
N GLY A 849 -10.19 -26.70 1.49
CA GLY A 849 -8.77 -26.48 1.25
C GLY A 849 -8.15 -27.55 0.37
N ALA A 850 -6.84 -27.47 0.22
CA ALA A 850 -6.02 -28.49 -0.38
C ALA A 850 -4.92 -28.92 0.59
N PHE A 851 -4.69 -30.23 0.70
CA PHE A 851 -3.52 -30.80 1.34
C PHE A 851 -2.34 -30.88 0.36
N ARG A 852 -1.13 -31.05 0.88
CA ARG A 852 0.12 -31.25 0.11
C ARG A 852 -0.11 -32.20 -1.08
N GLY A 853 0.43 -31.84 -2.25
CA GLY A 853 0.19 -32.58 -3.50
C GLY A 853 -1.08 -32.17 -4.25
N GLY A 854 -1.82 -31.18 -3.74
CA GLY A 854 -3.02 -30.65 -4.39
C GLY A 854 -4.27 -31.51 -4.18
N ILE A 855 -4.30 -32.28 -3.08
CA ILE A 855 -5.41 -33.16 -2.71
C ILE A 855 -6.51 -32.31 -2.09
N ASP A 856 -7.71 -32.27 -2.70
CA ASP A 856 -8.82 -31.48 -2.17
C ASP A 856 -9.32 -32.06 -0.84
N VAL A 857 -9.67 -31.16 0.08
CA VAL A 857 -10.26 -31.49 1.37
C VAL A 857 -11.48 -30.62 1.61
N LEU A 858 -12.57 -31.25 2.01
CA LEU A 858 -13.76 -30.57 2.51
C LEU A 858 -14.06 -31.03 3.92
N CYS A 859 -14.41 -30.09 4.81
CA CYS A 859 -14.85 -30.40 6.16
C CYS A 859 -16.21 -29.77 6.45
N ARG A 860 -17.10 -30.53 7.06
CA ARG A 860 -18.36 -30.08 7.62
C ARG A 860 -18.28 -30.24 9.13
N VAL A 861 -18.30 -29.13 9.87
CA VAL A 861 -18.23 -29.12 11.32
C VAL A 861 -19.55 -28.63 11.90
N ARG A 862 -20.20 -29.45 12.72
CA ARG A 862 -21.39 -29.08 13.48
C ARG A 862 -21.00 -28.81 14.93
N LEU A 863 -21.25 -27.59 15.39
CA LEU A 863 -20.99 -27.13 16.75
C LEU A 863 -22.33 -27.00 17.49
N VAL A 864 -22.43 -27.55 18.69
CA VAL A 864 -23.61 -27.46 19.55
C VAL A 864 -23.16 -27.11 20.95
N MET A 865 -23.69 -26.00 21.48
CA MET A 865 -23.44 -25.55 22.83
C MET A 865 -24.46 -26.18 23.77
N ASP A 866 -23.99 -26.83 24.82
CA ASP A 866 -24.85 -27.39 25.84
C ASP A 866 -25.37 -26.28 26.77
N PRO A 867 -26.70 -26.13 26.93
CA PRO A 867 -27.29 -25.08 27.74
C PRO A 867 -27.06 -25.24 29.25
N SER A 868 -26.59 -26.41 29.73
CA SER A 868 -26.42 -26.71 31.14
C SER A 868 -25.04 -26.34 31.70
N ASP A 869 -23.97 -26.57 30.94
CA ASP A 869 -22.58 -26.36 31.35
C ASP A 869 -21.78 -25.39 30.44
N GLN A 870 -22.44 -24.84 29.40
CA GLN A 870 -21.83 -23.97 28.39
C GLN A 870 -20.62 -24.59 27.67
N SER A 871 -20.51 -25.92 27.66
CA SER A 871 -19.51 -26.63 26.87
C SER A 871 -19.93 -26.70 25.40
N VAL A 872 -18.95 -26.74 24.49
CA VAL A 872 -19.22 -26.87 23.05
C VAL A 872 -18.88 -28.29 22.60
N SER A 873 -19.90 -29.03 22.15
CA SER A 873 -19.72 -30.30 21.45
C SER A 873 -19.51 -30.05 19.95
N MET A 874 -18.59 -30.81 19.35
CA MET A 874 -18.22 -30.69 17.95
C MET A 874 -18.33 -32.05 17.27
N ASN A 875 -18.97 -32.08 16.11
CA ASN A 875 -18.97 -33.22 15.20
C ASN A 875 -18.35 -32.76 13.88
N MET A 876 -17.27 -33.42 13.44
CA MET A 876 -16.49 -33.05 12.27
C MET A 876 -16.52 -34.19 11.26
N VAL A 877 -17.02 -33.91 10.07
CA VAL A 877 -17.03 -34.84 8.93
C VAL A 877 -16.07 -34.31 7.87
N VAL A 878 -15.10 -35.13 7.46
CA VAL A 878 -14.09 -34.78 6.46
C VAL A 878 -14.23 -35.67 5.23
N ARG A 879 -14.11 -35.09 4.05
CA ARG A 879 -14.05 -35.80 2.77
C ARG A 879 -12.82 -35.41 1.96
N SER A 880 -12.13 -36.42 1.44
CA SER A 880 -11.02 -36.29 0.51
C SER A 880 -10.95 -37.54 -0.39
N ILE A 881 -10.20 -37.46 -1.49
CA ILE A 881 -9.93 -38.63 -2.35
C ILE A 881 -8.94 -39.62 -1.71
N ASP A 882 -8.27 -39.22 -0.63
CA ASP A 882 -7.32 -40.04 0.12
C ASP A 882 -7.85 -40.26 1.55
N GLU A 883 -8.00 -41.53 1.93
CA GLU A 883 -8.48 -41.94 3.26
C GLU A 883 -7.55 -41.46 4.38
N THR A 884 -6.24 -41.50 4.15
CA THR A 884 -5.24 -41.08 5.17
C THR A 884 -5.35 -39.58 5.45
N VAL A 885 -5.57 -38.78 4.41
CA VAL A 885 -5.77 -37.33 4.52
C VAL A 885 -7.07 -37.01 5.26
N SER A 886 -8.17 -37.71 4.95
CA SER A 886 -9.44 -37.56 5.66
C SER A 886 -9.28 -37.86 7.16
N GLN A 887 -8.57 -38.93 7.53
CA GLN A 887 -8.33 -39.30 8.92
C GLN A 887 -7.42 -38.31 9.66
N MET A 888 -6.31 -37.89 9.04
CA MET A 888 -5.40 -36.90 9.65
C MET A 888 -6.12 -35.61 9.99
N ILE A 889 -6.97 -35.12 9.08
CA ILE A 889 -7.68 -33.85 9.26
C ILE A 889 -8.85 -33.99 10.23
N ALA A 890 -9.54 -35.13 10.26
CA ALA A 890 -10.55 -35.40 11.28
C ALA A 890 -9.94 -35.43 12.69
N ASN A 891 -8.68 -35.89 12.81
CA ASN A 891 -7.91 -35.96 14.05
C ASN A 891 -7.16 -34.67 14.41
N ILE A 892 -7.28 -33.58 13.65
CA ILE A 892 -6.51 -32.34 13.93
C ILE A 892 -6.87 -31.66 15.25
N VAL A 893 -7.98 -32.06 15.87
CA VAL A 893 -8.51 -31.48 17.11
C VAL A 893 -8.23 -32.36 18.34
N SER A 894 -7.78 -33.61 18.13
CA SER A 894 -7.24 -34.46 19.21
C SER A 894 -5.84 -33.99 19.58
#